data_AF-A0A5C8B5F3-F1
#
_entry.id   AF-A0A5C8B5F3-F1
#
_cell.length_a   1.000
_cell.length_b   1.000
_cell.length_c   1.000
_cell.angle_alpha   90.00
_cell.angle_beta   90.00
_cell.angle_gamma   90.00
#
_symmetry.space_group_name_H-M   'P 1'
#
loop_
_entity.id
_entity.type
_entity.pdbx_description
1 polymer ?
#
loop_
_entity_poly.entity_id
_entity_poly.type
_entity_poly.pdbx_seq_one_letter_code
_entity_poly.pdbx_strand_id
1 'polypeptide(L)'
;MKITKLKIKGYKGLDVNFEHHSDIITFIGLNGSGKSNVLEAICYIFREIYSDTESDYIEIAKKIPFKFELSFSSDSGGCVNITNISDQTMSLVGQIIDHTKYSASDDSFLFPQKLVAVYSGEEKRLWTKFFKSSFDEYIKQLSTETRLKPQRMIFLSRKHWDISLLTLLISELQDAKDFVRNVLKIMNVNKVEFKFNHQRYKSWKENSTHAFIKNIDFKSEYSLDEIKDKLAHYIEVDIFSHFYNALLSEMIASITITFNDELTLNDLSEGEKKLLLLKAAFEFVAQEDSLFLLDEPDSHIHLNNKPHIINIISQYKHNRQFILTTHSPTLTQCIKDLDNSSQNRIYALDSGKNVDSIRAKAIEYLAGDFWNAQQQTAFLSTKKDVILLVEGKHDKSHILNAWKHYRDDYPDLDFDIFVMGCADNITHLITGLRVSDNQDENKKYIGIFDNDESGRNNHNKSNVKYSENIKASKKGFVTIIYPVPNNFPNKKDFTVENLLPLQKYEESYKEVINTHNFTMQKIDDTLADIQKRVKGMLADKSNSFSKSDFVEFKKLFDIVNEIADLNNSTPIGVHIDVVKSLEPQSNSNIQNSLIIPANNQLNIFADYGPRGHPRNRYDAIFDKTDKSVLYNGEKYSSANQAMVFIRKEANNGASIGGVQAGVFWKYLNEDGAPRPLSDFLK
;
A
#
# COMPACT_ATOMS: atom_id res chain seq x y z
N MET A 1 23.82 -0.21 -2.86
CA MET A 1 23.38 -1.63 -2.65
C MET A 1 21.89 -1.75 -2.35
N LYS A 2 21.22 -2.80 -2.85
CA LYS A 2 19.76 -3.00 -2.71
C LYS A 2 19.42 -4.47 -2.52
N ILE A 3 18.57 -4.81 -1.56
CA ILE A 3 17.86 -6.10 -1.56
C ILE A 3 17.04 -6.14 -2.84
N THR A 4 17.14 -7.23 -3.59
CA THR A 4 16.35 -7.46 -4.81
C THR A 4 15.38 -8.61 -4.64
N LYS A 5 15.65 -9.53 -3.71
CA LYS A 5 14.82 -10.68 -3.41
C LYS A 5 14.86 -11.02 -1.94
N LEU A 6 13.70 -11.31 -1.37
CA LEU A 6 13.59 -11.86 -0.02
C LEU A 6 12.47 -12.90 0.02
N LYS A 7 12.82 -14.09 0.50
CA LYS A 7 11.89 -15.12 0.93
C LYS A 7 12.12 -15.41 2.39
N ILE A 8 11.04 -15.52 3.17
CA ILE A 8 11.10 -15.94 4.57
C ILE A 8 9.97 -16.93 4.82
N LYS A 9 10.31 -18.07 5.41
CA LYS A 9 9.36 -19.11 5.80
C LYS A 9 9.66 -19.65 7.20
N GLY A 10 8.66 -19.66 8.06
CA GLY A 10 8.71 -20.25 9.40
C GLY A 10 9.05 -19.29 10.54
N TYR A 11 9.50 -18.06 10.25
CA TYR A 11 9.68 -17.05 11.30
C TYR A 11 8.32 -16.50 11.73
N LYS A 12 7.83 -16.86 12.93
CA LYS A 12 6.56 -16.38 13.51
C LYS A 12 5.36 -16.45 12.54
N GLY A 13 5.26 -17.55 11.78
CA GLY A 13 4.18 -17.78 10.83
C GLY A 13 4.32 -17.07 9.48
N LEU A 14 5.46 -16.44 9.20
CA LEU A 14 5.74 -15.86 7.88
C LEU A 14 5.88 -16.94 6.80
N ASP A 15 5.32 -16.66 5.63
CA ASP A 15 5.56 -17.30 4.33
C ASP A 15 5.46 -16.21 3.25
N VAL A 16 6.52 -15.40 3.16
CA VAL A 16 6.58 -14.21 2.30
C VAL A 16 7.63 -14.39 1.20
N ASN A 17 7.36 -13.87 0.01
CA ASN A 17 8.27 -13.92 -1.14
C ASN A 17 8.11 -12.69 -2.03
N PHE A 18 9.11 -11.82 -2.06
CA PHE A 18 9.09 -10.67 -2.96
C PHE A 18 10.40 -10.53 -3.72
N GLU A 19 10.25 -10.03 -4.95
CA GLU A 19 11.34 -9.68 -5.85
C GLU A 19 11.05 -8.29 -6.43
N HIS A 20 12.06 -7.41 -6.41
CA HIS A 20 11.92 -6.01 -6.79
C HIS A 20 13.25 -5.37 -7.16
N HIS A 21 13.16 -4.17 -7.75
CA HIS A 21 14.30 -3.31 -8.08
C HIS A 21 14.14 -1.87 -7.57
N SER A 22 13.22 -1.67 -6.62
CA SER A 22 12.89 -0.37 -6.04
C SER A 22 13.75 0.00 -4.83
N ASP A 23 14.08 1.29 -4.69
CA ASP A 23 14.70 1.87 -3.49
C ASP A 23 13.77 1.92 -2.29
N ILE A 24 12.45 1.86 -2.53
CA ILE A 24 11.41 1.94 -1.51
C ILE A 24 10.53 0.67 -1.61
N ILE A 25 10.47 -0.08 -0.52
CA ILE A 25 9.58 -1.23 -0.35
C ILE A 25 8.61 -0.92 0.77
N THR A 26 7.33 -1.15 0.53
CA THR A 26 6.26 -0.93 1.52
C THR A 26 5.47 -2.20 1.76
N PHE A 27 5.42 -2.64 3.01
CA PHE A 27 4.48 -3.67 3.45
C PHE A 27 3.22 -3.03 4.01
N ILE A 28 2.06 -3.44 3.49
CA ILE A 28 0.74 -2.98 3.95
C ILE A 28 -0.10 -4.16 4.43
N GLY A 29 -0.95 -3.94 5.43
CA GLY A 29 -1.92 -4.93 5.91
C GLY A 29 -2.47 -4.55 7.28
N LEU A 30 -3.51 -5.23 7.75
CA LEU A 30 -4.15 -4.97 9.05
C LEU A 30 -3.25 -5.35 10.24
N ASN A 31 -3.66 -4.96 11.46
CA ASN A 31 -2.89 -5.29 12.67
C ASN A 31 -2.78 -6.82 12.77
N GLY A 32 -1.60 -7.33 13.08
CA GLY A 32 -1.35 -8.77 13.10
C GLY A 32 -1.10 -9.43 11.73
N SER A 33 -1.04 -8.66 10.62
CA SER A 33 -0.79 -9.23 9.29
C SER A 33 0.64 -9.75 9.05
N GLY A 34 1.58 -9.51 9.97
CA GLY A 34 2.96 -9.97 9.87
C GLY A 34 3.98 -8.93 9.39
N LYS A 35 3.58 -7.68 9.08
CA LYS A 35 4.47 -6.59 8.63
C LYS A 35 5.73 -6.41 9.49
N SER A 36 5.57 -6.15 10.78
CA SER A 36 6.73 -5.96 11.68
C SER A 36 7.53 -7.25 11.86
N ASN A 37 6.92 -8.44 11.70
CA ASN A 37 7.67 -9.70 11.71
C ASN A 37 8.62 -9.81 10.50
N VAL A 38 8.28 -9.21 9.35
CA VAL A 38 9.20 -9.14 8.19
C VAL A 38 10.43 -8.30 8.55
N LEU A 39 10.24 -7.10 9.13
CA LEU A 39 11.37 -6.28 9.59
C LEU A 39 12.25 -7.01 10.60
N GLU A 40 11.65 -7.77 11.51
CA GLU A 40 12.40 -8.57 12.48
C GLU A 40 13.20 -9.71 11.86
N ALA A 41 12.64 -10.43 10.89
CA ALA A 41 13.36 -11.48 10.19
C ALA A 41 14.58 -10.90 9.45
N ILE A 42 14.43 -9.72 8.84
CA ILE A 42 15.55 -8.99 8.24
C ILE A 42 16.60 -8.62 9.29
N CYS A 43 16.19 -8.03 10.42
CA CYS A 43 17.09 -7.73 11.54
C CYS A 43 17.83 -8.98 12.06
N TYR A 44 17.15 -10.13 12.14
CA TYR A 44 17.76 -11.39 12.57
C TYR A 44 18.87 -11.80 11.59
N ILE A 45 18.57 -11.86 10.30
CA ILE A 45 19.53 -12.28 9.26
C ILE A 45 20.78 -11.40 9.32
N PHE A 46 20.60 -10.08 9.35
CA PHE A 46 21.73 -9.15 9.38
C PHE A 46 22.50 -9.15 10.70
N ARG A 47 21.85 -9.41 11.83
CA ARG A 47 22.54 -9.57 13.11
C ARG A 47 23.57 -10.67 13.02
N GLU A 48 23.19 -11.85 12.52
CA GLU A 48 24.11 -12.99 12.38
C GLU A 48 25.25 -12.67 11.40
N ILE A 49 24.93 -12.05 10.26
CA ILE A 49 25.93 -11.63 9.24
C ILE A 49 26.93 -10.62 9.82
N TYR A 50 26.49 -9.68 10.65
CA TYR A 50 27.37 -8.64 11.19
C TYR A 50 28.13 -9.05 12.46
N SER A 51 27.59 -10.00 13.24
CA SER A 51 28.25 -10.47 14.46
C SER A 51 29.36 -11.47 14.20
N ASP A 52 29.24 -12.27 13.14
CA ASP A 52 30.19 -13.33 12.84
C ASP A 52 31.07 -12.94 11.65
N THR A 53 32.29 -12.48 11.96
CA THR A 53 33.25 -12.04 10.95
C THR A 53 34.25 -13.10 10.53
N GLU A 54 34.21 -14.27 11.17
CA GLU A 54 35.24 -15.31 11.01
C GLU A 54 34.72 -16.52 10.24
N SER A 55 33.46 -16.91 10.44
CA SER A 55 32.82 -18.00 9.71
C SER A 55 32.47 -17.60 8.26
N ASP A 56 32.35 -18.61 7.41
CA ASP A 56 31.77 -18.43 6.09
C ASP A 56 30.25 -18.17 6.16
N TYR A 57 29.67 -17.57 5.13
CA TYR A 57 28.24 -17.24 5.10
C TYR A 57 27.31 -18.47 5.13
N ILE A 58 27.81 -19.67 4.80
CA ILE A 58 27.03 -20.92 4.87
C ILE A 58 26.83 -21.31 6.32
N GLU A 59 27.89 -21.24 7.13
CA GLU A 59 27.83 -21.48 8.57
C GLU A 59 26.95 -20.45 9.28
N ILE A 60 27.06 -19.18 8.89
CA ILE A 60 26.19 -18.11 9.41
C ILE A 60 24.71 -18.40 9.08
N ALA A 61 24.40 -18.76 7.83
CA ALA A 61 23.02 -19.07 7.42
C ALA A 61 22.42 -20.26 8.17
N LYS A 62 23.24 -21.25 8.57
CA LYS A 62 22.80 -22.40 9.39
C LYS A 62 22.43 -22.02 10.83
N LYS A 63 22.92 -20.90 11.36
CA LYS A 63 22.57 -20.40 12.70
C LYS A 63 21.15 -19.79 12.75
N ILE A 64 20.58 -19.46 11.60
CA ILE A 64 19.27 -18.80 11.49
C ILE A 64 18.16 -19.87 11.56
N PRO A 65 17.23 -19.80 12.54
CA PRO A 65 16.30 -20.88 12.87
C PRO A 65 15.05 -20.93 11.97
N PHE A 66 15.09 -20.28 10.81
CA PHE A 66 13.98 -20.23 9.86
C PHE A 66 14.52 -20.21 8.44
N LYS A 67 13.68 -20.63 7.48
CA LYS A 67 14.07 -20.70 6.08
C LYS A 67 14.04 -19.31 5.46
N PHE A 68 15.09 -18.92 4.74
CA PHE A 68 15.15 -17.66 4.01
C PHE A 68 15.98 -17.76 2.74
N GLU A 69 15.70 -16.89 1.78
CA GLU A 69 16.54 -16.59 0.61
C GLU A 69 16.62 -15.07 0.51
N LEU A 70 17.82 -14.52 0.46
CA LEU A 70 18.08 -13.09 0.46
C LEU A 70 19.09 -12.78 -0.64
N SER A 71 18.68 -11.96 -1.61
CA SER A 71 19.55 -11.53 -2.71
C SER A 71 19.74 -10.01 -2.75
N PHE A 72 20.94 -9.58 -3.11
CA PHE A 72 21.36 -8.19 -3.21
C PHE A 72 21.93 -7.86 -4.57
N SER A 73 21.69 -6.64 -5.04
CA SER A 73 22.46 -6.03 -6.13
C SER A 73 23.31 -4.87 -5.58
N SER A 74 24.60 -4.89 -5.89
CA SER A 74 25.46 -3.73 -5.74
C SER A 74 25.46 -2.89 -7.02
N ASP A 75 25.58 -1.58 -6.88
CA ASP A 75 25.73 -0.65 -8.01
C ASP A 75 27.07 -0.89 -8.75
N SER A 76 28.03 -1.58 -8.12
CA SER A 76 29.28 -2.08 -8.73
C SER A 76 29.13 -3.36 -9.56
N GLY A 77 27.91 -3.89 -9.72
CA GLY A 77 27.61 -5.05 -10.59
C GLY A 77 27.71 -6.42 -9.91
N GLY A 78 28.04 -6.48 -8.61
CA GLY A 78 28.00 -7.71 -7.82
C GLY A 78 26.58 -8.10 -7.41
N CYS A 79 26.27 -9.40 -7.45
CA CYS A 79 25.05 -9.96 -6.90
C CYS A 79 25.39 -10.99 -5.82
N VAL A 80 24.81 -10.83 -4.63
CA VAL A 80 25.05 -11.70 -3.48
C VAL A 80 23.76 -12.43 -3.18
N ASN A 81 23.82 -13.75 -2.98
CA ASN A 81 22.66 -14.54 -2.59
C ASN A 81 23.00 -15.41 -1.37
N ILE A 82 22.19 -15.34 -0.32
CA ILE A 82 22.32 -16.13 0.91
C ILE A 82 21.00 -16.86 1.14
N THR A 83 21.06 -18.17 1.41
CA THR A 83 19.87 -19.00 1.63
C THR A 83 20.12 -20.15 2.58
N ASN A 84 19.08 -20.58 3.29
CA ASN A 84 19.04 -21.85 4.04
C ASN A 84 17.74 -22.66 3.75
N ILE A 85 17.13 -22.48 2.56
CA ILE A 85 15.86 -23.12 2.19
C ILE A 85 16.00 -24.64 1.96
N SER A 86 17.17 -25.12 1.53
CA SER A 86 17.50 -26.54 1.30
C SER A 86 18.86 -26.91 1.88
N ASP A 87 18.99 -28.15 2.38
CA ASP A 87 20.26 -28.76 2.84
C ASP A 87 21.30 -28.94 1.71
N GLN A 88 20.99 -28.50 0.49
CA GLN A 88 21.86 -28.57 -0.69
C GLN A 88 21.82 -27.23 -1.46
N THR A 89 23.03 -26.77 -1.79
CA THR A 89 23.43 -25.72 -2.74
C THR A 89 23.09 -24.25 -2.40
N MET A 90 24.09 -23.52 -1.87
CA MET A 90 24.23 -22.09 -2.14
C MET A 90 24.89 -21.91 -3.52
N SER A 91 24.47 -20.90 -4.28
CA SER A 91 25.20 -20.39 -5.43
C SER A 91 25.41 -18.89 -5.26
N LEU A 92 26.67 -18.48 -5.14
CA LEU A 92 27.08 -17.08 -5.28
C LEU A 92 27.17 -16.84 -6.80
N VAL A 93 26.18 -16.13 -7.38
CA VAL A 93 26.15 -15.86 -8.83
C VAL A 93 26.31 -14.36 -9.05
N GLY A 94 27.54 -13.94 -9.34
CA GLY A 94 27.89 -12.58 -9.77
C GLY A 94 29.40 -12.33 -9.74
N GLN A 95 30.07 -12.56 -10.88
CA GLN A 95 31.52 -12.74 -11.11
C GLN A 95 32.14 -13.97 -10.43
N ILE A 96 32.79 -14.80 -11.25
CA ILE A 96 33.66 -15.89 -10.80
C ILE A 96 34.71 -15.28 -9.87
N ILE A 97 34.56 -15.52 -8.56
CA ILE A 97 35.71 -15.59 -7.67
C ILE A 97 35.62 -16.94 -6.97
N ASP A 98 36.31 -17.89 -7.58
CA ASP A 98 36.47 -19.27 -7.16
C ASP A 98 37.33 -19.34 -5.88
N HIS A 99 36.85 -18.80 -4.77
CA HIS A 99 37.50 -18.93 -3.48
C HIS A 99 36.47 -19.31 -2.41
N THR A 100 36.52 -20.58 -2.02
CA THR A 100 35.67 -21.24 -1.01
C THR A 100 35.96 -20.82 0.43
N LYS A 101 36.63 -19.69 0.65
CA LYS A 101 36.95 -19.14 1.98
C LYS A 101 36.87 -17.63 1.95
N TYR A 102 35.71 -17.10 2.30
CA TYR A 102 35.58 -15.69 2.68
C TYR A 102 35.37 -15.60 4.18
N SER A 103 36.15 -14.73 4.81
CA SER A 103 35.90 -14.23 6.16
C SER A 103 35.22 -12.86 6.02
N ALA A 104 34.26 -12.54 6.89
CA ALA A 104 33.48 -11.31 6.75
C ALA A 104 34.29 -10.00 6.96
N SER A 105 35.60 -10.08 7.20
CA SER A 105 36.51 -8.93 7.21
C SER A 105 36.83 -8.39 5.81
N ASP A 106 36.93 -9.24 4.79
CA ASP A 106 37.33 -8.82 3.43
C ASP A 106 36.15 -8.38 2.55
N ASP A 107 34.92 -8.78 2.92
CA ASP A 107 33.69 -8.65 2.13
C ASP A 107 32.73 -7.54 2.63
N SER A 108 33.23 -6.58 3.41
CA SER A 108 32.39 -5.50 3.95
C SER A 108 31.62 -4.70 2.90
N PHE A 109 32.06 -4.75 1.64
CA PHE A 109 31.43 -4.11 0.48
C PHE A 109 30.31 -4.95 -0.18
N LEU A 110 29.99 -6.14 0.34
CA LEU A 110 28.93 -7.02 -0.20
C LEU A 110 27.58 -6.82 0.47
N PHE A 111 27.56 -6.20 1.65
CA PHE A 111 26.36 -5.94 2.45
C PHE A 111 26.20 -4.45 2.72
N PRO A 112 24.98 -3.98 3.02
CA PRO A 112 24.79 -2.62 3.52
C PRO A 112 25.77 -2.33 4.67
N GLN A 113 26.43 -1.17 4.60
CA GLN A 113 27.38 -0.73 5.62
C GLN A 113 26.69 -0.49 6.96
N LYS A 114 25.43 -0.02 6.91
CA LYS A 114 24.58 0.20 8.08
C LYS A 114 23.17 -0.33 7.84
N LEU A 115 22.64 -1.02 8.83
CA LEU A 115 21.23 -1.30 8.99
C LEU A 115 20.68 -0.36 10.08
N VAL A 116 19.81 0.56 9.67
CA VAL A 116 19.22 1.57 10.53
C VAL A 116 17.75 1.25 10.72
N ALA A 117 17.36 0.89 11.95
CA ALA A 117 15.95 0.70 12.29
C ALA A 117 15.40 1.96 12.99
N VAL A 118 14.32 2.52 12.44
CA VAL A 118 13.56 3.60 13.07
C VAL A 118 12.23 3.02 13.52
N TYR A 119 12.03 2.97 14.83
CA TYR A 119 10.87 2.32 15.43
C TYR A 119 9.93 3.34 16.07
N SER A 120 8.68 3.36 15.61
CA SER A 120 7.68 4.33 16.05
C SER A 120 6.87 3.88 17.28
N GLY A 121 6.94 2.60 17.65
CA GLY A 121 6.18 2.04 18.78
C GLY A 121 6.88 2.13 20.13
N GLU A 122 6.11 2.01 21.22
CA GLU A 122 6.67 1.91 22.58
C GLU A 122 7.30 0.55 22.89
N GLU A 123 7.01 -0.46 22.06
CA GLU A 123 7.55 -1.81 22.23
C GLU A 123 9.08 -1.83 22.07
N LYS A 124 9.76 -2.35 23.10
CA LYS A 124 11.22 -2.56 23.08
C LYS A 124 11.61 -3.87 22.39
N ARG A 125 10.70 -4.54 21.70
CA ARG A 125 10.90 -5.91 21.20
C ARG A 125 12.01 -6.00 20.16
N LEU A 126 12.00 -5.09 19.18
CA LEU A 126 13.01 -5.02 18.13
C LEU A 126 14.39 -4.72 18.75
N TRP A 127 14.45 -3.73 19.64
CA TRP A 127 15.64 -3.38 20.42
C TRP A 127 16.21 -4.58 21.20
N THR A 128 15.41 -5.14 22.10
CA THR A 128 15.85 -6.18 23.05
C THR A 128 16.33 -7.46 22.37
N LYS A 129 15.73 -7.84 21.24
CA LYS A 129 16.04 -9.10 20.55
C LYS A 129 17.18 -8.99 19.54
N PHE A 130 17.31 -7.86 18.85
CA PHE A 130 18.19 -7.77 17.68
C PHE A 130 19.33 -6.76 17.84
N PHE A 131 19.08 -5.63 18.50
CA PHE A 131 20.06 -4.55 18.57
C PHE A 131 20.83 -4.54 19.89
N LYS A 132 20.21 -4.95 20.99
CA LYS A 132 20.80 -4.86 22.33
C LYS A 132 22.14 -5.60 22.45
N SER A 133 22.27 -6.81 21.92
CA SER A 133 23.52 -7.58 22.03
C SER A 133 24.68 -6.92 21.27
N SER A 134 24.43 -6.54 20.00
CA SER A 134 25.40 -5.81 19.18
C SER A 134 25.79 -4.48 19.82
N PHE A 135 24.81 -3.83 20.44
CA PHE A 135 25.00 -2.59 21.17
C PHE A 135 25.85 -2.75 22.45
N ASP A 136 25.53 -3.73 23.30
CA ASP A 136 26.25 -4.00 24.55
C ASP A 136 27.73 -4.35 24.25
N GLU A 137 27.98 -5.08 23.15
CA GLU A 137 29.33 -5.38 22.68
C GLU A 137 30.08 -4.13 22.21
N TYR A 138 29.42 -3.27 21.41
CA TYR A 138 30.00 -2.01 20.96
C TYR A 138 30.36 -1.08 22.12
N ILE A 139 29.49 -0.96 23.13
CA ILE A 139 29.74 -0.17 24.34
C ILE A 139 30.89 -0.73 25.16
N LYS A 140 30.98 -2.06 25.27
CA LYS A 140 32.12 -2.71 25.93
C LYS A 140 33.41 -2.32 25.21
N GLN A 141 33.48 -2.43 23.89
CA GLN A 141 34.64 -2.00 23.10
C GLN A 141 34.94 -0.51 23.28
N LEU A 142 33.92 0.36 23.23
CA LEU A 142 34.06 1.82 23.45
C LEU A 142 34.67 2.11 24.82
N SER A 143 34.35 1.33 25.85
CA SER A 143 34.88 1.52 27.21
C SER A 143 36.32 1.01 27.40
N THR A 144 36.78 0.05 26.59
CA THR A 144 38.03 -0.69 26.84
C THR A 144 39.11 -0.56 25.77
N GLU A 145 38.73 -0.28 24.51
CA GLU A 145 39.59 -0.38 23.33
C GLU A 145 39.87 1.00 22.71
N THR A 146 41.09 1.16 22.16
CA THR A 146 41.53 2.39 21.47
C THR A 146 41.06 2.48 20.02
N ARG A 147 40.70 1.36 19.38
CA ARG A 147 40.22 1.32 17.98
C ARG A 147 38.90 0.55 17.91
N LEU A 148 37.83 1.27 17.59
CA LEU A 148 36.47 0.74 17.58
C LEU A 148 36.14 0.08 16.24
N LYS A 149 35.49 -1.08 16.29
CA LYS A 149 34.80 -1.61 15.12
C LYS A 149 33.61 -0.70 14.76
N PRO A 150 33.31 -0.48 13.47
CA PRO A 150 32.18 0.34 13.08
C PRO A 150 30.85 -0.29 13.52
N GLN A 151 29.96 0.50 14.10
CA GLN A 151 28.62 0.05 14.46
C GLN A 151 27.76 -0.10 13.20
N ARG A 152 27.52 -1.34 12.77
CA ARG A 152 26.71 -1.65 11.58
C ARG A 152 25.21 -1.70 11.85
N MET A 153 24.77 -1.96 13.08
CA MET A 153 23.35 -1.97 13.45
C MET A 153 23.02 -0.77 14.35
N ILE A 154 22.15 0.12 13.87
CA ILE A 154 21.77 1.34 14.56
C ILE A 154 20.27 1.33 14.80
N PHE A 155 19.86 1.66 16.03
CA PHE A 155 18.45 1.69 16.44
C PHE A 155 18.08 3.09 16.93
N LEU A 156 17.12 3.70 16.24
CA LEU A 156 16.60 5.01 16.58
C LEU A 156 15.18 4.88 17.13
N SER A 157 14.90 5.68 18.14
CA SER A 157 13.66 5.67 18.91
C SER A 157 13.48 7.01 19.61
N ARG A 158 12.38 7.17 20.35
CA ARG A 158 12.06 8.39 21.11
C ARG A 158 13.17 8.93 22.02
N LYS A 159 14.10 8.07 22.47
CA LYS A 159 15.25 8.48 23.29
C LYS A 159 16.25 9.38 22.54
N HIS A 160 16.17 9.43 21.22
CA HIS A 160 17.12 10.13 20.38
C HIS A 160 16.56 11.44 19.81
N TRP A 161 15.35 11.87 20.21
CA TRP A 161 14.76 13.11 19.71
C TRP A 161 15.60 14.35 20.05
N ASP A 162 16.11 14.46 21.27
CA ASP A 162 16.90 15.62 21.68
C ASP A 162 18.22 15.73 20.90
N ILE A 163 18.92 14.61 20.69
CA ILE A 163 20.15 14.61 19.89
C ILE A 163 19.86 14.90 18.42
N SER A 164 18.75 14.37 17.89
CA SER A 164 18.30 14.66 16.52
C SER A 164 18.02 16.15 16.33
N LEU A 165 17.32 16.78 17.28
CA LEU A 165 17.01 18.21 17.19
C LEU A 165 18.29 19.04 17.34
N LEU A 166 19.14 18.73 18.32
CA LEU A 166 20.40 19.45 18.53
C LEU A 166 21.28 19.41 17.28
N THR A 167 21.48 18.24 16.67
CA THR A 167 22.30 18.13 15.47
C THR A 167 21.69 18.87 14.28
N LEU A 168 20.36 18.87 14.10
CA LEU A 168 19.70 19.68 13.07
C LEU A 168 19.86 21.19 13.31
N LEU A 169 19.79 21.64 14.57
CA LEU A 169 19.99 23.05 14.93
C LEU A 169 21.43 23.50 14.72
N ILE A 170 22.39 22.59 14.92
CA ILE A 170 23.81 22.84 14.66
C ILE A 170 24.09 22.88 13.15
N SER A 171 23.40 22.05 12.35
CA SER A 171 23.66 21.93 10.92
C SER A 171 23.52 23.26 10.18
N GLU A 172 24.48 23.52 9.31
CA GLU A 172 24.48 24.73 8.48
C GLU A 172 23.76 24.55 7.13
N LEU A 173 23.31 23.32 6.84
CA LEU A 173 22.60 22.98 5.61
C LEU A 173 21.24 23.70 5.53
N GLN A 174 20.94 24.24 4.35
CA GLN A 174 19.74 25.05 4.14
C GLN A 174 18.46 24.22 4.31
N ASP A 175 18.46 22.97 3.87
CA ASP A 175 17.33 22.06 3.99
C ASP A 175 17.05 21.66 5.46
N ALA A 176 18.09 21.51 6.29
CA ALA A 176 17.96 21.32 7.73
C ALA A 176 17.34 22.56 8.39
N LYS A 177 17.83 23.76 8.06
CA LYS A 177 17.28 25.04 8.53
C LYS A 177 15.82 25.23 8.12
N ASP A 178 15.49 24.91 6.88
CA ASP A 178 14.14 24.99 6.34
C ASP A 178 13.21 23.99 7.03
N PHE A 179 13.68 22.78 7.31
CA PHE A 179 12.92 21.79 8.06
C PHE A 179 12.60 22.27 9.48
N VAL A 180 13.59 22.77 10.21
CA VAL A 180 13.44 23.29 11.58
C VAL A 180 12.42 24.44 11.62
N ARG A 181 12.50 25.40 10.68
CA ARG A 181 11.59 26.55 10.64
C ARG A 181 10.21 26.22 10.10
N ASN A 182 10.13 25.49 9.00
CA ASN A 182 8.87 25.31 8.26
C ASN A 182 8.07 24.11 8.76
N VAL A 183 8.73 23.05 9.23
CA VAL A 183 8.07 21.84 9.73
C VAL A 183 7.94 21.88 11.26
N LEU A 184 9.04 22.09 11.99
CA LEU A 184 9.02 22.10 13.46
C LEU A 184 8.58 23.44 14.07
N LYS A 185 8.49 24.50 13.26
CA LYS A 185 8.12 25.86 13.71
C LYS A 185 9.03 26.42 14.81
N ILE A 186 10.29 26.00 14.81
CA ILE A 186 11.31 26.51 15.74
C ILE A 186 11.99 27.71 15.07
N MET A 187 11.78 28.90 15.64
CA MET A 187 12.27 30.17 15.10
C MET A 187 13.55 30.62 15.81
N ASN A 188 13.59 30.46 17.13
CA ASN A 188 14.73 30.85 17.96
C ASN A 188 14.98 29.78 19.03
N VAL A 189 16.23 29.59 19.42
CA VAL A 189 16.62 28.68 20.51
C VAL A 189 17.08 29.52 21.70
N ASN A 190 16.44 29.32 22.85
CA ASN A 190 16.71 30.06 24.08
C ASN A 190 17.96 29.49 24.75
N LYS A 191 18.02 28.17 24.92
CA LYS A 191 19.14 27.47 25.57
C LYS A 191 19.19 25.98 25.24
N VAL A 192 20.38 25.41 25.44
CA VAL A 192 20.66 23.97 25.40
C VAL A 192 21.25 23.55 26.73
N GLU A 193 20.56 22.67 27.44
CA GLU A 193 20.93 22.16 28.76
C GLU A 193 21.39 20.69 28.66
N PHE A 194 22.49 20.37 29.34
CA PHE A 194 23.05 19.04 29.43
C PHE A 194 23.05 18.55 30.87
N LYS A 195 22.60 17.31 31.08
CA LYS A 195 22.74 16.60 32.34
C LYS A 195 23.75 15.48 32.19
N PHE A 196 24.94 15.66 32.74
CA PHE A 196 26.03 14.70 32.65
C PHE A 196 26.05 13.71 33.82
N ASN A 197 26.55 12.50 33.57
CA ASN A 197 26.74 11.47 34.59
C ASN A 197 28.23 11.30 34.90
N HIS A 198 28.79 12.20 35.71
CA HIS A 198 30.23 12.22 36.02
C HIS A 198 30.77 10.93 36.68
N GLN A 199 29.91 10.08 37.26
CA GLN A 199 30.34 8.77 37.77
C GLN A 199 30.77 7.84 36.62
N ARG A 200 30.03 7.86 35.50
CA ARG A 200 30.39 7.11 34.30
C ARG A 200 31.65 7.66 33.63
N TYR A 201 31.90 8.96 33.68
CA TYR A 201 33.09 9.57 33.06
C TYR A 201 34.39 8.98 33.59
N LYS A 202 34.48 8.82 34.91
CA LYS A 202 35.71 8.39 35.58
C LYS A 202 36.06 6.92 35.32
N SER A 203 35.07 6.10 34.94
CA SER A 203 35.26 4.66 34.77
C SER A 203 35.68 4.24 33.36
N TRP A 204 35.71 5.17 32.39
CA TRP A 204 35.97 4.87 30.99
C TRP A 204 37.40 5.27 30.58
N LYS A 205 38.02 4.46 29.71
CA LYS A 205 39.28 4.86 29.08
C LYS A 205 39.05 6.00 28.09
N GLU A 206 40.10 6.82 27.89
CA GLU A 206 40.06 7.94 26.97
C GLU A 206 39.86 7.45 25.52
N ASN A 207 38.76 7.85 24.90
CA ASN A 207 38.40 7.60 23.49
C ASN A 207 37.85 8.88 22.85
N SER A 208 37.53 8.85 21.55
CA SER A 208 37.05 10.03 20.81
C SER A 208 35.73 10.59 21.36
N THR A 209 34.78 9.74 21.76
CA THR A 209 33.50 10.17 22.36
C THR A 209 33.72 10.78 23.74
N HIS A 210 34.59 10.19 24.55
CA HIS A 210 34.95 10.74 25.86
C HIS A 210 35.64 12.11 25.73
N ALA A 211 36.55 12.29 24.76
CA ALA A 211 37.19 13.57 24.49
C ALA A 211 36.18 14.62 24.00
N PHE A 212 35.26 14.23 23.10
CA PHE A 212 34.15 15.07 22.64
C PHE A 212 33.29 15.55 23.82
N ILE A 213 32.87 14.63 24.68
CA ILE A 213 32.01 14.95 25.83
C ILE A 213 32.74 15.80 26.87
N LYS A 214 34.03 15.55 27.14
CA LYS A 214 34.88 16.42 27.98
C LYS A 214 34.97 17.85 27.43
N ASN A 215 34.93 18.05 26.12
CA ASN A 215 34.94 19.38 25.52
C ASN A 215 33.64 20.17 25.77
N ILE A 216 32.55 19.48 26.11
CA ILE A 216 31.22 20.07 26.36
C ILE A 216 30.92 20.10 27.88
N ASP A 217 31.48 19.19 28.68
CA ASP A 217 31.27 19.14 30.14
C ASP A 217 32.08 20.22 30.90
N PHE A 218 31.93 21.49 30.48
CA PHE A 218 32.44 22.68 31.18
C PHE A 218 31.30 23.52 31.78
N LYS A 219 30.14 23.54 31.11
CA LYS A 219 28.91 24.18 31.58
C LYS A 219 27.77 23.19 31.40
N SER A 220 26.73 23.33 32.22
CA SER A 220 25.48 22.59 32.06
C SER A 220 24.51 23.25 31.09
N GLU A 221 24.75 24.50 30.70
CA GLU A 221 23.87 25.32 29.87
C GLU A 221 24.68 26.14 28.86
N TYR A 222 24.18 26.18 27.63
CA TYR A 222 24.78 26.88 26.49
C TYR A 222 23.72 27.63 25.69
N SER A 223 24.10 28.77 25.10
CA SER A 223 23.35 29.29 23.94
C SER A 223 23.61 28.41 22.70
N LEU A 224 22.76 28.52 21.67
CA LEU A 224 22.97 27.78 20.43
C LEU A 224 24.30 28.15 19.75
N ASP A 225 24.68 29.43 19.78
CA ASP A 225 25.93 29.89 19.17
C ASP A 225 27.15 29.39 19.97
N GLU A 226 27.09 29.40 21.31
CA GLU A 226 28.17 28.87 22.14
C GLU A 226 28.43 27.37 21.89
N ILE A 227 27.36 26.57 21.76
CA ILE A 227 27.51 25.13 21.50
C ILE A 227 27.97 24.88 20.05
N LYS A 228 27.52 25.68 19.08
CA LYS A 228 28.02 25.62 17.69
C LYS A 228 29.52 25.90 17.63
N ASP A 229 29.98 26.97 18.27
CA ASP A 229 31.40 27.32 18.31
C ASP A 229 32.25 26.21 18.95
N LYS A 230 31.75 25.58 20.01
CA LYS A 230 32.41 24.44 20.67
C LYS A 230 32.54 23.21 19.77
N LEU A 231 31.58 23.04 18.85
CA LEU A 231 31.48 21.88 17.99
C LEU A 231 31.95 22.15 16.55
N ALA A 232 32.43 23.35 16.24
CA ALA A 232 32.81 23.79 14.89
C ALA A 232 33.90 22.94 14.22
N HIS A 233 34.68 22.17 15.00
CA HIS A 233 35.72 21.26 14.49
C HIS A 233 35.20 19.87 14.12
N TYR A 234 33.93 19.56 14.39
CA TYR A 234 33.32 18.28 14.10
C TYR A 234 32.32 18.44 12.95
N ILE A 235 32.28 17.45 12.06
CA ILE A 235 31.21 17.35 11.06
C ILE A 235 29.93 16.85 11.75
N GLU A 236 28.76 17.19 11.21
CA GLU A 236 27.46 16.92 11.86
C GLU A 236 27.21 15.41 12.09
N VAL A 237 27.70 14.57 11.19
CA VAL A 237 27.63 13.11 11.33
C VAL A 237 28.40 12.61 12.55
N ASP A 238 29.57 13.20 12.83
CA ASP A 238 30.39 12.86 14.00
C ASP A 238 29.75 13.41 15.28
N ILE A 239 29.18 14.61 15.21
CA ILE A 239 28.42 15.21 16.33
C ILE A 239 27.27 14.27 16.73
N PHE A 240 26.45 13.84 15.77
CA PHE A 240 25.35 12.91 16.05
C PHE A 240 25.88 11.60 16.62
N SER A 241 26.92 11.03 16.01
CA SER A 241 27.50 9.75 16.45
C SER A 241 28.05 9.82 17.87
N HIS A 242 28.72 10.92 18.24
CA HIS A 242 29.22 11.12 19.60
C HIS A 242 28.09 11.28 20.62
N PHE A 243 27.05 12.07 20.30
CA PHE A 243 25.90 12.19 21.20
C PHE A 243 25.11 10.88 21.33
N TYR A 244 24.92 10.16 20.23
CA TYR A 244 24.33 8.82 20.23
C TYR A 244 25.12 7.90 21.15
N ASN A 245 26.44 7.80 20.98
CA ASN A 245 27.32 7.01 21.84
C ASN A 245 27.32 7.47 23.31
N ALA A 246 27.21 8.76 23.57
CA ALA A 246 27.16 9.32 24.92
C ALA A 246 25.86 9.01 25.66
N LEU A 247 24.70 9.05 24.97
CA LEU A 247 23.43 8.60 25.54
C LEU A 247 23.45 7.11 25.84
N LEU A 248 24.01 6.35 24.91
CA LEU A 248 24.11 4.90 24.99
C LEU A 248 25.05 4.42 26.10
N SER A 249 26.19 5.09 26.29
CA SER A 249 27.13 4.85 27.39
C SER A 249 26.67 5.45 28.72
N GLU A 250 25.50 6.09 28.74
CA GLU A 250 24.95 6.83 29.89
C GLU A 250 25.88 7.94 30.41
N MET A 251 26.79 8.45 29.58
CA MET A 251 27.60 9.64 29.90
C MET A 251 26.73 10.88 29.95
N ILE A 252 25.79 11.01 29.02
CA ILE A 252 24.74 12.02 29.06
C ILE A 252 23.46 11.35 29.57
N ALA A 253 22.90 11.89 30.65
CA ALA A 253 21.61 11.46 31.18
C ALA A 253 20.44 12.07 30.39
N SER A 254 20.54 13.34 30.02
CA SER A 254 19.56 14.03 29.17
C SER A 254 20.15 15.27 28.53
N ILE A 255 19.57 15.65 27.38
CA ILE A 255 19.73 16.94 26.74
C ILE A 255 18.35 17.59 26.74
N THR A 256 18.27 18.88 27.02
CA THR A 256 17.01 19.62 26.97
C THR A 256 17.23 20.90 26.18
N ILE A 257 16.40 21.11 25.16
CA ILE A 257 16.48 22.26 24.27
C ILE A 257 15.22 23.09 24.48
N THR A 258 15.41 24.33 24.88
CA THR A 258 14.32 25.29 25.05
C THR A 258 14.33 26.26 23.87
N PHE A 259 13.18 26.45 23.24
CA PHE A 259 13.03 27.26 22.03
C PHE A 259 11.74 28.08 22.04
N ASN A 260 11.70 29.13 21.21
CA ASN A 260 10.59 30.07 21.10
C ASN A 260 10.16 30.63 22.48
N ASP A 261 8.87 30.50 22.83
CA ASP A 261 8.27 30.99 24.07
C ASP A 261 8.41 29.96 25.22
N GLU A 262 9.65 29.55 25.51
CA GLU A 262 10.00 28.55 26.54
C GLU A 262 9.42 27.13 26.28
N LEU A 263 9.24 26.78 25.01
CA LEU A 263 8.79 25.45 24.60
C LEU A 263 9.96 24.46 24.60
N THR A 264 9.64 23.18 24.78
CA THR A 264 10.59 22.07 24.71
C THR A 264 10.14 21.04 23.69
N LEU A 265 10.99 20.04 23.45
CA LEU A 265 10.62 18.90 22.63
C LEU A 265 9.33 18.21 23.10
N ASN A 266 9.01 18.23 24.40
CA ASN A 266 7.78 17.61 24.90
C ASN A 266 6.52 18.27 24.34
N ASP A 267 6.59 19.56 24.00
CA ASP A 267 5.46 20.37 23.52
C ASP A 267 5.18 20.19 22.02
N LEU A 268 6.10 19.57 21.27
CA LEU A 268 5.86 19.20 19.87
C LEU A 268 4.86 18.04 19.76
N SER A 269 4.09 18.03 18.68
CA SER A 269 3.22 16.91 18.34
C SER A 269 4.03 15.63 18.10
N GLU A 270 3.41 14.48 18.33
CA GLU A 270 4.06 13.18 18.08
C GLU A 270 4.47 13.03 16.60
N GLY A 271 3.69 13.59 15.68
CA GLY A 271 4.02 13.60 14.26
C GLY A 271 5.26 14.44 13.92
N GLU A 272 5.42 15.62 14.53
CA GLU A 272 6.62 16.45 14.36
C GLU A 272 7.88 15.75 14.90
N LYS A 273 7.77 15.12 16.07
CA LYS A 273 8.85 14.31 16.68
C LYS A 273 9.28 13.13 15.78
N LYS A 274 8.33 12.50 15.09
CA LYS A 274 8.63 11.41 14.14
C LYS A 274 9.30 11.93 12.87
N LEU A 275 8.81 13.01 12.29
CA LEU A 275 9.45 13.65 11.15
C LEU A 275 10.88 14.10 11.49
N LEU A 276 11.08 14.67 12.68
CA LEU A 276 12.39 15.03 13.22
C LEU A 276 13.33 13.81 13.25
N LEU A 277 12.89 12.69 13.81
CA LEU A 277 13.71 11.49 13.91
C LEU A 277 14.05 10.92 12.53
N LEU A 278 13.10 10.90 11.59
CA LEU A 278 13.34 10.45 10.21
C LEU A 278 14.34 11.36 9.49
N LYS A 279 14.17 12.68 9.58
CA LYS A 279 15.07 13.66 8.97
C LYS A 279 16.49 13.49 9.51
N ALA A 280 16.67 13.41 10.83
CA ALA A 280 17.98 13.19 11.44
C ALA A 280 18.58 11.81 11.11
N ALA A 281 17.76 10.76 11.03
CA ALA A 281 18.22 9.43 10.64
C ALA A 281 18.83 9.44 9.23
N PHE A 282 18.18 10.15 8.30
CA PHE A 282 18.63 10.16 6.91
C PHE A 282 19.77 11.15 6.70
N GLU A 283 19.81 12.26 7.44
CA GLU A 283 20.89 13.25 7.34
C GLU A 283 22.19 12.73 7.99
N PHE A 284 22.11 12.21 9.22
CA PHE A 284 23.30 12.07 10.07
C PHE A 284 23.75 10.63 10.32
N VAL A 285 22.88 9.63 10.16
CA VAL A 285 23.18 8.27 10.61
C VAL A 285 23.81 7.42 9.51
N ALA A 286 23.36 7.59 8.26
CA ALA A 286 23.88 6.88 7.12
C ALA A 286 24.57 7.86 6.18
N GLN A 287 25.83 7.63 5.83
CA GLN A 287 26.50 8.44 4.81
C GLN A 287 26.27 7.87 3.40
N GLU A 288 26.37 6.56 3.18
CA GLU A 288 26.01 5.87 1.91
C GLU A 288 25.86 4.34 2.15
N ASP A 289 25.25 3.59 1.22
CA ASP A 289 25.04 2.13 1.26
C ASP A 289 24.36 1.59 2.53
N SER A 290 23.22 2.19 2.89
CA SER A 290 22.49 1.84 4.11
C SER A 290 21.09 1.30 3.83
N LEU A 291 20.67 0.34 4.66
CA LEU A 291 19.34 -0.23 4.67
C LEU A 291 18.53 0.36 5.84
N PHE A 292 17.44 1.05 5.52
CA PHE A 292 16.52 1.63 6.49
C PHE A 292 15.31 0.73 6.68
N LEU A 293 15.03 0.36 7.93
CA LEU A 293 13.84 -0.37 8.33
C LEU A 293 12.94 0.58 9.15
N LEU A 294 11.79 0.96 8.59
CA LEU A 294 10.88 1.93 9.20
C LEU A 294 9.60 1.21 9.63
N ASP A 295 9.39 1.05 10.94
CA ASP A 295 8.14 0.47 11.44
C ASP A 295 7.10 1.57 11.68
N GLU A 296 6.03 1.56 10.88
CA GLU A 296 4.91 2.52 10.92
C GLU A 296 5.35 3.99 11.05
N PRO A 297 6.20 4.49 10.14
CA PRO A 297 6.76 5.85 10.23
C PRO A 297 5.70 6.95 10.17
N ASP A 298 4.48 6.62 9.72
CA ASP A 298 3.35 7.53 9.58
C ASP A 298 2.31 7.43 10.69
N SER A 299 2.54 6.55 11.68
CA SER A 299 1.68 6.45 12.86
C SER A 299 1.62 7.80 13.58
N HIS A 300 0.44 8.24 13.98
CA HIS A 300 0.21 9.55 14.64
C HIS A 300 0.60 10.79 13.81
N ILE A 301 0.90 10.64 12.51
CA ILE A 301 1.07 11.76 11.56
C ILE A 301 -0.26 12.06 10.87
N HIS A 302 -0.68 13.32 10.94
CA HIS A 302 -1.89 13.79 10.26
C HIS A 302 -1.81 13.54 8.75
N LEU A 303 -2.94 13.21 8.10
CA LEU A 303 -3.01 12.83 6.69
C LEU A 303 -2.27 13.81 5.76
N ASN A 304 -2.47 15.12 5.98
CA ASN A 304 -1.83 16.19 5.19
C ASN A 304 -0.29 16.21 5.29
N ASN A 305 0.28 15.62 6.34
CA ASN A 305 1.72 15.60 6.57
C ASN A 305 2.39 14.31 6.09
N LYS A 306 1.62 13.29 5.70
CA LYS A 306 2.17 12.02 5.17
C LYS A 306 2.98 12.19 3.87
N PRO A 307 2.63 13.10 2.94
CA PRO A 307 3.49 13.41 1.80
C PRO A 307 4.91 13.86 2.18
N HIS A 308 5.09 14.51 3.34
CA HIS A 308 6.42 14.93 3.80
C HIS A 308 7.34 13.73 4.07
N ILE A 309 6.81 12.59 4.52
CA ILE A 309 7.60 11.37 4.72
C ILE A 309 8.21 10.94 3.38
N ILE A 310 7.41 10.93 2.32
CA ILE A 310 7.85 10.54 0.99
C ILE A 310 8.83 11.56 0.40
N ASN A 311 8.59 12.85 0.62
CA ASN A 311 9.51 13.91 0.19
C ASN A 311 10.89 13.75 0.87
N ILE A 312 10.90 13.49 2.18
CA ILE A 312 12.14 13.25 2.93
C ILE A 312 12.82 11.98 2.39
N ILE A 313 12.14 10.83 2.31
CA ILE A 313 12.73 9.58 1.77
C ILE A 313 13.29 9.78 0.35
N SER A 314 12.55 10.48 -0.51
CA SER A 314 12.92 10.68 -1.92
C SER A 314 14.21 11.49 -2.09
N GLN A 315 14.55 12.36 -1.14
CA GLN A 315 15.80 13.12 -1.14
C GLN A 315 17.02 12.22 -0.88
N TYR A 316 16.86 11.11 -0.17
CA TYR A 316 17.95 10.22 0.24
C TYR A 316 17.90 8.83 -0.42
N LYS A 317 17.13 8.63 -1.49
CA LYS A 317 17.00 7.31 -2.14
C LYS A 317 18.25 6.84 -2.89
N HIS A 318 19.15 7.75 -3.24
CA HIS A 318 20.39 7.38 -3.94
C HIS A 318 21.32 6.60 -3.00
N ASN A 319 21.78 5.43 -3.45
CA ASN A 319 22.64 4.49 -2.69
C ASN A 319 22.06 4.04 -1.34
N ARG A 320 20.75 4.13 -1.14
CA ARG A 320 20.07 3.68 0.09
C ARG A 320 18.78 2.97 -0.26
N GLN A 321 18.38 2.05 0.61
CA GLN A 321 17.12 1.33 0.46
C GLN A 321 16.27 1.48 1.71
N PHE A 322 14.98 1.70 1.50
CA PHE A 322 13.99 1.89 2.55
C PHE A 322 12.97 0.76 2.49
N ILE A 323 12.81 0.06 3.61
CA ILE A 323 11.77 -0.93 3.82
C ILE A 323 10.88 -0.41 4.93
N LEU A 324 9.64 -0.10 4.60
CA LEU A 324 8.69 0.47 5.54
C LEU A 324 7.45 -0.40 5.68
N THR A 325 6.88 -0.40 6.88
CA THR A 325 5.58 -0.98 7.16
C THR A 325 4.58 0.14 7.35
N THR A 326 3.36 -0.03 6.90
CA THR A 326 2.31 0.94 7.17
C THR A 326 0.95 0.28 7.23
N HIS A 327 0.08 0.88 8.01
CA HIS A 327 -1.34 0.68 7.85
C HIS A 327 -1.91 1.70 6.88
N SER A 328 -1.33 2.89 6.75
CA SER A 328 -2.01 4.02 6.10
C SER A 328 -2.19 3.90 4.60
N PRO A 329 -3.44 3.97 4.11
CA PRO A 329 -3.69 3.99 2.69
C PRO A 329 -3.15 5.25 2.01
N THR A 330 -3.19 6.39 2.70
CA THR A 330 -2.71 7.67 2.17
C THR A 330 -1.21 7.64 1.92
N LEU A 331 -0.45 6.98 2.80
CA LEU A 331 1.00 6.83 2.58
C LEU A 331 1.25 5.93 1.38
N THR A 332 0.49 4.84 1.26
CA THR A 332 0.58 3.93 0.13
C THR A 332 0.23 4.64 -1.19
N GLN A 333 -0.78 5.50 -1.20
CA GLN A 333 -1.10 6.31 -2.37
C GLN A 333 0.05 7.21 -2.76
N CYS A 334 0.65 7.95 -1.81
CA CYS A 334 1.82 8.78 -2.10
C CYS A 334 3.00 7.98 -2.66
N ILE A 335 3.14 6.69 -2.30
CA ILE A 335 4.17 5.80 -2.84
C ILE A 335 3.83 5.34 -4.25
N LYS A 336 2.55 5.02 -4.52
CA LYS A 336 2.07 4.71 -5.89
C LYS A 336 2.24 5.89 -6.83
N ASP A 337 2.06 7.11 -6.34
CA ASP A 337 2.24 8.32 -7.16
C ASP A 337 3.71 8.51 -7.61
N LEU A 338 4.67 7.82 -6.98
CA LEU A 338 6.06 7.75 -7.44
C LEU A 338 6.27 6.76 -8.60
N ASP A 339 5.29 5.92 -8.92
CA ASP A 339 5.45 4.83 -9.88
C ASP A 339 5.36 5.33 -11.32
N ASN A 340 6.55 5.60 -11.87
CA ASN A 340 6.74 5.70 -13.31
C ASN A 340 6.64 4.28 -13.94
N SER A 341 5.42 3.73 -14.00
CA SER A 341 4.95 2.67 -14.91
C SER A 341 5.60 1.27 -14.93
N SER A 342 6.48 0.86 -13.99
CA SER A 342 7.04 -0.51 -14.04
C SER A 342 7.59 -1.15 -12.76
N GLN A 343 7.60 -0.47 -11.61
CA GLN A 343 8.17 -1.02 -10.36
C GLN A 343 7.07 -1.17 -9.30
N ASN A 344 6.75 -2.40 -8.89
CA ASN A 344 5.87 -2.60 -7.74
C ASN A 344 6.63 -2.27 -6.45
N ARG A 345 6.17 -1.25 -5.71
CA ARG A 345 6.75 -0.84 -4.42
C ARG A 345 5.97 -1.34 -3.22
N ILE A 346 4.80 -1.93 -3.42
CA ILE A 346 3.83 -2.24 -2.36
C ILE A 346 3.53 -3.74 -2.32
N TYR A 347 3.64 -4.30 -1.13
CA TYR A 347 3.39 -5.70 -0.84
C TYR A 347 2.33 -5.81 0.25
N ALA A 348 1.15 -6.29 -0.14
CA ALA A 348 0.08 -6.57 0.81
C ALA A 348 0.36 -7.88 1.53
N LEU A 349 0.25 -7.85 2.86
CA LEU A 349 0.40 -8.99 3.74
C LEU A 349 -0.90 -9.27 4.48
N ASP A 350 -1.25 -10.54 4.60
CA ASP A 350 -2.29 -11.04 5.50
C ASP A 350 -1.79 -12.31 6.21
N SER A 351 -1.95 -12.33 7.53
CA SER A 351 -1.63 -13.49 8.36
C SER A 351 -0.23 -14.10 8.09
N GLY A 352 0.76 -13.24 7.82
CA GLY A 352 2.14 -13.63 7.52
C GLY A 352 2.41 -14.08 6.09
N LYS A 353 1.43 -14.00 5.18
CA LYS A 353 1.56 -14.42 3.79
C LYS A 353 1.40 -13.26 2.82
N ASN A 354 2.01 -13.37 1.66
CA ASN A 354 1.76 -12.45 0.56
C ASN A 354 0.35 -12.65 0.02
N VAL A 355 -0.38 -11.56 -0.16
CA VAL A 355 -1.64 -11.59 -0.90
C VAL A 355 -1.32 -11.83 -2.38
N ASP A 356 -1.99 -12.81 -2.99
CA ASP A 356 -1.71 -13.29 -4.36
C ASP A 356 -1.64 -12.14 -5.37
N SER A 357 -0.51 -12.02 -6.07
CA SER A 357 -0.21 -10.94 -7.02
C SER A 357 -1.18 -10.85 -8.19
N ILE A 358 -1.85 -11.94 -8.59
CA ILE A 358 -2.82 -11.91 -9.70
C ILE A 358 -4.15 -11.32 -9.22
N ARG A 359 -4.66 -11.77 -8.08
CA ARG A 359 -5.86 -11.19 -7.45
C ARG A 359 -5.61 -9.76 -6.98
N ALA A 360 -4.45 -9.47 -6.41
CA ALA A 360 -4.08 -8.14 -5.98
C ALA A 360 -3.97 -7.18 -7.16
N LYS A 361 -3.34 -7.56 -8.28
CA LYS A 361 -3.29 -6.74 -9.50
C LYS A 361 -4.65 -6.57 -10.16
N ALA A 362 -5.49 -7.62 -10.19
CA ALA A 362 -6.83 -7.52 -10.74
C ALA A 362 -7.71 -6.57 -9.90
N ILE A 363 -7.67 -6.70 -8.57
CA ILE A 363 -8.43 -5.83 -7.66
C ILE A 363 -7.83 -4.43 -7.60
N GLU A 364 -6.51 -4.27 -7.71
CA GLU A 364 -5.86 -2.97 -7.87
C GLU A 364 -6.25 -2.30 -9.19
N TYR A 365 -6.32 -3.04 -10.30
CA TYR A 365 -6.79 -2.50 -11.58
C TYR A 365 -8.29 -2.15 -11.55
N LEU A 366 -9.10 -2.98 -10.88
CA LEU A 366 -10.55 -2.83 -10.85
C LEU A 366 -11.06 -1.84 -9.79
N ALA A 367 -10.31 -1.68 -8.70
CA ALA A 367 -10.68 -0.87 -7.54
C ALA A 367 -9.65 0.21 -7.17
N GLY A 368 -8.54 0.33 -7.91
CA GLY A 368 -7.48 1.32 -7.68
C GLY A 368 -7.97 2.76 -7.66
N ASP A 369 -9.04 3.04 -8.41
CA ASP A 369 -9.57 4.39 -8.55
C ASP A 369 -10.52 4.81 -7.41
N PHE A 370 -11.09 3.85 -6.65
CA PHE A 370 -12.09 4.15 -5.62
C PHE A 370 -11.83 3.50 -4.25
N TRP A 371 -10.99 2.47 -4.18
CA TRP A 371 -10.50 1.92 -2.92
C TRP A 371 -9.05 2.25 -2.71
N ASN A 372 -8.77 2.67 -1.48
CA ASN A 372 -7.41 2.82 -1.02
C ASN A 372 -6.78 1.44 -0.72
N ALA A 373 -5.45 1.38 -0.58
CA ALA A 373 -4.75 0.11 -0.42
C ALA A 373 -5.16 -0.70 0.84
N GLN A 374 -5.62 -0.04 1.91
CA GLN A 374 -6.20 -0.76 3.06
C GLN A 374 -7.52 -1.42 2.70
N GLN A 375 -8.42 -0.71 2.03
CA GLN A 375 -9.71 -1.24 1.61
C GLN A 375 -9.54 -2.41 0.65
N GLN A 376 -8.59 -2.30 -0.30
CA GLN A 376 -8.19 -3.39 -1.19
C GLN A 376 -7.67 -4.59 -0.39
N THR A 377 -6.77 -4.35 0.59
CA THR A 377 -6.23 -5.43 1.41
C THR A 377 -7.31 -6.08 2.28
N ALA A 378 -8.18 -5.28 2.91
CA ALA A 378 -9.30 -5.77 3.70
C ALA A 378 -10.22 -6.66 2.85
N PHE A 379 -10.54 -6.22 1.63
CA PHE A 379 -11.33 -6.98 0.67
C PHE A 379 -10.65 -8.28 0.25
N LEU A 380 -9.34 -8.24 -0.02
CA LEU A 380 -8.56 -9.43 -0.38
C LEU A 380 -8.41 -10.42 0.78
N SER A 381 -8.33 -9.92 2.02
CA SER A 381 -8.10 -10.70 3.24
C SER A 381 -9.37 -11.25 3.89
N THR A 382 -10.56 -10.83 3.44
CA THR A 382 -11.82 -11.31 4.04
C THR A 382 -11.90 -12.83 3.95
N LYS A 383 -12.20 -13.47 5.09
CA LYS A 383 -12.43 -14.90 5.19
C LYS A 383 -13.93 -15.25 5.14
N LYS A 384 -14.80 -14.24 5.05
CA LYS A 384 -16.24 -14.44 4.94
C LYS A 384 -16.56 -14.94 3.54
N ASP A 385 -17.47 -15.89 3.48
CA ASP A 385 -17.95 -16.44 2.21
C ASP A 385 -18.92 -15.47 1.54
N VAL A 386 -19.67 -14.68 2.32
CA VAL A 386 -20.61 -13.68 1.78
C VAL A 386 -20.01 -12.28 1.88
N ILE A 387 -20.00 -11.55 0.76
CA ILE A 387 -19.44 -10.21 0.64
C ILE A 387 -20.48 -9.28 0.01
N LEU A 388 -20.90 -8.26 0.76
CA LEU A 388 -21.84 -7.25 0.30
C LEU A 388 -21.09 -6.03 -0.25
N LEU A 389 -21.41 -5.63 -1.47
CA LEU A 389 -20.88 -4.46 -2.15
C LEU A 389 -21.99 -3.40 -2.22
N VAL A 390 -21.82 -2.28 -1.52
CA VAL A 390 -22.86 -1.24 -1.38
C VAL A 390 -22.39 0.08 -1.95
N GLU A 391 -23.33 0.94 -2.35
CA GLU A 391 -23.01 2.22 -2.98
C GLU A 391 -22.34 3.19 -2.00
N GLY A 392 -22.95 3.43 -0.85
CA GLY A 392 -22.54 4.47 0.08
C GLY A 392 -22.13 3.99 1.48
N LYS A 393 -21.54 4.93 2.24
CA LYS A 393 -21.23 4.70 3.67
C LYS A 393 -22.49 4.61 4.54
N HIS A 394 -23.58 5.24 4.11
CA HIS A 394 -24.86 5.22 4.81
C HIS A 394 -25.52 3.85 4.68
N ASP A 395 -25.43 3.20 3.51
CA ASP A 395 -25.84 1.81 3.29
C ASP A 395 -25.19 0.87 4.30
N LYS A 396 -23.86 0.90 4.37
CA LYS A 396 -23.10 0.09 5.32
C LYS A 396 -23.56 0.33 6.76
N SER A 397 -23.78 1.59 7.13
CA SER A 397 -24.19 1.94 8.50
C SER A 397 -25.58 1.40 8.82
N HIS A 398 -26.55 1.60 7.95
CA HIS A 398 -27.93 1.12 8.15
C HIS A 398 -28.03 -0.40 8.13
N ILE A 399 -27.36 -1.08 7.19
CA ILE A 399 -27.34 -2.55 7.13
C ILE A 399 -26.70 -3.13 8.40
N LEU A 400 -25.55 -2.62 8.85
CA LEU A 400 -24.90 -3.12 10.08
C LEU A 400 -25.75 -2.85 11.33
N ASN A 401 -26.44 -1.72 11.39
CA ASN A 401 -27.32 -1.40 12.51
C ASN A 401 -28.56 -2.28 12.54
N ALA A 402 -29.20 -2.52 11.40
CA ALA A 402 -30.27 -3.49 11.28
C ALA A 402 -29.78 -4.91 11.64
N TRP A 403 -28.61 -5.32 11.13
CA TRP A 403 -28.03 -6.64 11.33
C TRP A 403 -27.84 -6.99 12.81
N LYS A 404 -27.48 -6.01 13.66
CA LYS A 404 -27.38 -6.19 15.11
C LYS A 404 -28.65 -6.82 15.73
N HIS A 405 -29.83 -6.54 15.17
CA HIS A 405 -31.12 -7.03 15.67
C HIS A 405 -31.62 -8.31 14.99
N TYR A 406 -31.05 -8.67 13.84
CA TYR A 406 -31.45 -9.82 13.04
C TYR A 406 -30.45 -10.98 13.10
N ARG A 407 -29.29 -10.82 13.74
CA ARG A 407 -28.27 -11.87 13.89
C ARG A 407 -28.83 -13.21 14.40
N ASP A 408 -29.68 -13.18 15.41
CA ASP A 408 -30.27 -14.41 15.98
C ASP A 408 -31.30 -15.07 15.05
N ASP A 409 -31.85 -14.32 14.09
CA ASP A 409 -32.82 -14.82 13.12
C ASP A 409 -32.13 -15.59 11.97
N TYR A 410 -30.81 -15.40 11.76
CA TYR A 410 -30.01 -16.01 10.70
C TYR A 410 -28.66 -16.52 11.24
N PRO A 411 -28.63 -17.67 11.95
CA PRO A 411 -27.44 -18.13 12.69
C PRO A 411 -26.23 -18.47 11.82
N ASP A 412 -26.47 -18.92 10.58
CA ASP A 412 -25.41 -19.35 9.65
C ASP A 412 -24.97 -18.22 8.69
N LEU A 413 -25.67 -17.08 8.69
CA LEU A 413 -25.36 -15.97 7.82
C LEU A 413 -24.29 -15.07 8.44
N ASP A 414 -23.20 -14.89 7.73
CA ASP A 414 -22.08 -14.05 8.15
C ASP A 414 -21.44 -13.39 6.93
N PHE A 415 -21.25 -12.07 6.97
CA PHE A 415 -20.83 -11.30 5.81
C PHE A 415 -19.98 -10.09 6.16
N ASP A 416 -19.15 -9.66 5.20
CA ASP A 416 -18.48 -8.37 5.24
C ASP A 416 -19.12 -7.37 4.26
N ILE A 417 -19.12 -6.08 4.62
CA ILE A 417 -19.65 -4.99 3.76
C ILE A 417 -18.54 -4.05 3.31
N PHE A 418 -18.44 -3.86 2.00
CA PHE A 418 -17.53 -2.92 1.35
C PHE A 418 -18.27 -1.83 0.57
N VAL A 419 -17.86 -0.58 0.78
CA VAL A 419 -18.47 0.62 0.17
C VAL A 419 -17.76 0.95 -1.13
N MET A 420 -18.51 1.16 -2.22
CA MET A 420 -17.97 1.40 -3.57
C MET A 420 -17.98 2.85 -4.01
N GLY A 421 -18.70 3.72 -3.32
CA GLY A 421 -18.87 5.13 -3.66
C GLY A 421 -20.03 5.40 -4.64
N CYS A 422 -20.28 4.50 -5.60
CA CYS A 422 -21.39 4.60 -6.55
C CYS A 422 -21.76 3.25 -7.18
N ALA A 423 -22.93 3.18 -7.81
CA ALA A 423 -23.39 2.03 -8.58
C ALA A 423 -22.43 1.57 -9.69
N ASP A 424 -21.79 2.48 -10.42
CA ASP A 424 -20.89 2.12 -11.52
C ASP A 424 -19.70 1.28 -11.03
N ASN A 425 -19.16 1.62 -9.86
CA ASN A 425 -18.02 0.92 -9.25
C ASN A 425 -18.39 -0.51 -8.81
N ILE A 426 -19.62 -0.73 -8.31
CA ILE A 426 -20.14 -2.08 -8.01
C ILE A 426 -20.15 -2.91 -9.30
N THR A 427 -20.74 -2.37 -10.37
CA THR A 427 -20.84 -3.08 -11.66
C THR A 427 -19.47 -3.38 -12.25
N HIS A 428 -18.54 -2.42 -12.18
CA HIS A 428 -17.17 -2.57 -12.68
C HIS A 428 -16.44 -3.71 -11.95
N LEU A 429 -16.46 -3.69 -10.61
CA LEU A 429 -15.77 -4.68 -9.81
C LEU A 429 -16.38 -6.08 -10.00
N ILE A 430 -17.70 -6.22 -9.94
CA ILE A 430 -18.39 -7.51 -10.15
C ILE A 430 -18.07 -8.07 -11.55
N THR A 431 -18.14 -7.23 -12.58
CA THR A 431 -17.86 -7.66 -13.96
C THR A 431 -16.41 -8.08 -14.12
N GLY A 432 -15.46 -7.32 -13.56
CA GLY A 432 -14.04 -7.62 -13.62
C GLY A 432 -13.66 -8.89 -12.86
N LEU A 433 -14.17 -9.06 -11.64
CA LEU A 433 -13.94 -10.27 -10.84
C LEU A 433 -14.48 -11.51 -11.55
N ARG A 434 -15.66 -11.42 -12.18
CA ARG A 434 -16.28 -12.51 -12.93
C ARG A 434 -15.48 -12.97 -14.15
N VAL A 435 -14.69 -12.08 -14.76
CA VAL A 435 -13.90 -12.38 -15.96
C VAL A 435 -12.48 -12.86 -15.61
N SER A 436 -12.06 -12.75 -14.35
CA SER A 436 -10.75 -13.24 -13.90
C SER A 436 -10.71 -14.78 -13.74
N ASP A 437 -9.60 -15.41 -14.17
CA ASP A 437 -9.46 -16.88 -14.27
C ASP A 437 -9.28 -17.65 -12.94
N ASN A 438 -9.15 -16.96 -11.80
CA ASN A 438 -8.89 -17.58 -10.49
C ASN A 438 -9.93 -17.17 -9.42
N GLN A 439 -11.16 -17.67 -9.56
CA GLN A 439 -12.27 -17.38 -8.64
C GLN A 439 -12.33 -18.40 -7.49
N ASP A 440 -12.69 -17.92 -6.31
CA ASP A 440 -12.99 -18.76 -5.16
C ASP A 440 -14.46 -19.19 -5.28
N GLU A 441 -14.70 -20.46 -5.59
CA GLU A 441 -16.04 -20.96 -5.91
C GLU A 441 -17.00 -20.94 -4.70
N ASN A 442 -16.45 -20.82 -3.49
CA ASN A 442 -17.21 -20.74 -2.25
C ASN A 442 -17.66 -19.30 -1.94
N LYS A 443 -16.99 -18.28 -2.48
CA LYS A 443 -17.34 -16.88 -2.20
C LYS A 443 -18.55 -16.40 -3.00
N LYS A 444 -19.43 -15.66 -2.32
CA LYS A 444 -20.61 -14.99 -2.84
C LYS A 444 -20.44 -13.47 -2.77
N TYR A 445 -20.40 -12.82 -3.92
CA TYR A 445 -20.35 -11.37 -4.05
C TYR A 445 -21.74 -10.84 -4.40
N ILE A 446 -22.32 -10.04 -3.51
CA ILE A 446 -23.66 -9.48 -3.64
C ILE A 446 -23.57 -7.97 -3.81
N GLY A 447 -23.81 -7.47 -5.02
CA GLY A 447 -23.92 -6.04 -5.30
C GLY A 447 -25.31 -5.52 -4.98
N ILE A 448 -25.41 -4.56 -4.07
CA ILE A 448 -26.68 -3.97 -3.62
C ILE A 448 -26.77 -2.55 -4.17
N PHE A 449 -27.83 -2.30 -4.92
CA PHE A 449 -28.09 -1.01 -5.56
C PHE A 449 -29.27 -0.29 -4.91
N ASP A 450 -29.16 1.03 -4.85
CA ASP A 450 -30.30 1.92 -4.64
C ASP A 450 -31.33 1.70 -5.77
N ASN A 451 -32.61 1.84 -5.45
CA ASN A 451 -33.66 1.77 -6.46
C ASN A 451 -33.87 3.13 -7.12
N ASP A 452 -32.80 3.79 -7.56
CA ASP A 452 -32.83 5.01 -8.35
C ASP A 452 -32.51 4.73 -9.82
N GLU A 453 -32.42 5.76 -10.65
CA GLU A 453 -32.11 5.58 -12.07
C GLU A 453 -30.72 4.94 -12.27
N SER A 454 -29.72 5.37 -11.50
CA SER A 454 -28.34 4.90 -11.60
C SER A 454 -28.23 3.42 -11.21
N GLY A 455 -28.76 3.04 -10.05
CA GLY A 455 -28.76 1.70 -9.51
C GLY A 455 -29.53 0.72 -10.40
N ARG A 456 -30.71 1.11 -10.92
CA ARG A 456 -31.44 0.27 -11.88
C ARG A 456 -30.66 0.06 -13.19
N ASN A 457 -30.04 1.11 -13.72
CA ASN A 457 -29.25 1.01 -14.95
C ASN A 457 -28.03 0.09 -14.75
N ASN A 458 -27.35 0.20 -13.62
CA ASN A 458 -26.17 -0.61 -13.28
C ASN A 458 -26.51 -2.06 -12.96
N HIS A 459 -27.55 -2.29 -12.16
CA HIS A 459 -28.13 -3.62 -11.95
C HIS A 459 -28.46 -4.27 -13.30
N ASN A 460 -29.04 -3.49 -14.23
CA ASN A 460 -29.36 -3.97 -15.56
C ASN A 460 -28.14 -4.38 -16.40
N LYS A 461 -27.03 -3.64 -16.30
CA LYS A 461 -25.77 -3.89 -17.02
C LYS A 461 -24.93 -5.05 -16.45
N SER A 462 -25.13 -5.42 -15.18
CA SER A 462 -24.29 -6.40 -14.47
C SER A 462 -24.33 -7.84 -15.03
N ASN A 463 -25.42 -8.21 -15.73
CA ASN A 463 -25.65 -9.58 -16.26
C ASN A 463 -25.63 -10.71 -15.19
N VAL A 464 -25.78 -10.38 -13.90
CA VAL A 464 -25.82 -11.34 -12.76
C VAL A 464 -26.96 -11.02 -11.80
N LYS A 465 -28.10 -10.61 -12.33
CA LYS A 465 -29.24 -10.15 -11.54
C LYS A 465 -29.83 -11.30 -10.72
N TYR A 466 -30.21 -10.99 -9.49
CA TYR A 466 -31.07 -11.86 -8.70
C TYR A 466 -32.43 -12.01 -9.40
N SER A 467 -32.85 -13.25 -9.60
CA SER A 467 -34.15 -13.63 -10.14
C SER A 467 -34.61 -14.89 -9.44
N GLU A 468 -35.93 -15.13 -9.37
CA GLU A 468 -36.52 -16.32 -8.72
C GLU A 468 -36.02 -17.67 -9.32
N ASN A 469 -35.28 -17.65 -10.43
CA ASN A 469 -34.56 -18.80 -10.99
C ASN A 469 -33.04 -18.62 -10.88
N ILE A 470 -32.53 -18.67 -9.66
CA ILE A 470 -31.12 -18.45 -9.31
C ILE A 470 -30.15 -19.44 -10.00
N LYS A 471 -30.65 -20.58 -10.50
CA LYS A 471 -29.88 -21.63 -11.19
C LYS A 471 -29.12 -21.16 -12.44
N ALA A 472 -29.40 -19.96 -12.96
CA ALA A 472 -28.70 -19.37 -14.11
C ALA A 472 -27.62 -18.33 -13.74
N SER A 473 -27.52 -17.88 -12.47
CA SER A 473 -26.48 -16.92 -12.07
C SER A 473 -25.13 -17.61 -11.98
N LYS A 474 -24.28 -17.39 -12.98
CA LYS A 474 -22.93 -17.96 -13.05
C LYS A 474 -22.09 -17.56 -11.83
N LYS A 475 -21.58 -18.57 -11.12
CA LYS A 475 -20.34 -18.50 -10.30
C LYS A 475 -20.33 -17.50 -9.14
N GLY A 476 -21.33 -17.48 -8.25
CA GLY A 476 -21.21 -16.78 -6.97
C GLY A 476 -21.22 -15.24 -7.04
N PHE A 477 -21.58 -14.64 -8.18
CA PHE A 477 -21.82 -13.19 -8.28
C PHE A 477 -23.31 -12.95 -8.46
N VAL A 478 -23.89 -12.07 -7.65
CA VAL A 478 -25.30 -11.70 -7.70
C VAL A 478 -25.44 -10.19 -7.51
N THR A 479 -26.37 -9.57 -8.21
CA THR A 479 -26.77 -8.19 -7.95
C THR A 479 -28.23 -8.10 -7.56
N ILE A 480 -28.55 -7.24 -6.60
CA ILE A 480 -29.90 -6.96 -6.12
C ILE A 480 -30.14 -5.45 -6.09
N ILE A 481 -31.40 -5.05 -6.22
CA ILE A 481 -31.86 -3.71 -5.86
C ILE A 481 -32.55 -3.83 -4.51
N TYR A 482 -32.46 -2.81 -3.65
CA TYR A 482 -33.17 -2.85 -2.36
C TYR A 482 -34.64 -3.26 -2.52
N PRO A 483 -35.15 -4.14 -1.65
CA PRO A 483 -36.54 -4.58 -1.71
C PRO A 483 -37.46 -3.39 -1.46
N VAL A 484 -38.57 -3.34 -2.19
CA VAL A 484 -39.53 -2.23 -2.06
C VAL A 484 -40.13 -2.22 -0.65
N PRO A 485 -40.00 -1.11 0.11
CA PRO A 485 -40.62 -0.98 1.42
C PRO A 485 -42.13 -1.11 1.32
N ASN A 486 -42.77 -1.66 2.35
CA ASN A 486 -44.23 -1.71 2.39
C ASN A 486 -44.81 -0.29 2.32
N ASN A 487 -45.89 -0.13 1.54
CA ASN A 487 -46.60 1.14 1.35
C ASN A 487 -45.79 2.29 0.73
N PHE A 488 -44.65 2.00 0.08
CA PHE A 488 -43.91 3.04 -0.64
C PHE A 488 -44.66 3.45 -1.94
N PRO A 489 -45.02 4.73 -2.12
CA PRO A 489 -46.03 5.15 -3.12
C PRO A 489 -45.57 4.98 -4.57
N ASN A 490 -44.32 5.30 -4.86
CA ASN A 490 -43.69 5.06 -6.16
C ASN A 490 -42.76 3.87 -5.98
N LYS A 491 -43.06 2.67 -6.50
CA LYS A 491 -42.23 1.45 -6.34
C LYS A 491 -40.80 1.55 -6.95
N LYS A 492 -40.33 2.77 -7.24
CA LYS A 492 -39.07 3.19 -7.85
C LYS A 492 -38.64 4.51 -7.22
N ASP A 493 -37.37 4.86 -7.39
CA ASP A 493 -36.71 6.10 -6.97
C ASP A 493 -36.63 6.27 -5.46
N PHE A 494 -35.98 5.29 -4.82
CA PHE A 494 -35.68 5.33 -3.39
C PHE A 494 -34.30 4.76 -3.08
N THR A 495 -33.73 5.18 -1.95
CA THR A 495 -32.41 4.78 -1.48
C THR A 495 -32.51 3.94 -0.20
N VAL A 496 -31.40 3.40 0.29
CA VAL A 496 -31.35 2.58 1.52
C VAL A 496 -32.07 3.19 2.72
N GLU A 497 -32.02 4.51 2.87
CA GLU A 497 -32.65 5.16 4.00
C GLU A 497 -34.16 4.84 4.00
N ASN A 498 -34.79 4.62 2.82
CA ASN A 498 -36.25 4.52 2.66
C ASN A 498 -36.84 3.22 3.21
N LEU A 499 -35.96 2.34 3.67
CA LEU A 499 -36.30 1.18 4.48
C LEU A 499 -36.57 1.53 5.95
N LEU A 500 -36.26 2.76 6.39
CA LEU A 500 -36.54 3.25 7.73
C LEU A 500 -37.93 3.91 7.82
N PRO A 501 -38.54 3.98 9.02
CA PRO A 501 -39.86 4.59 9.18
C PRO A 501 -39.85 6.09 8.89
N LEU A 502 -40.90 6.58 8.21
CA LEU A 502 -41.07 8.01 7.87
C LEU A 502 -40.90 8.95 9.07
N GLN A 503 -41.32 8.53 10.25
CA GLN A 503 -41.16 9.33 11.47
C GLN A 503 -39.68 9.66 11.76
N LYS A 504 -38.77 8.69 11.59
CA LYS A 504 -37.32 8.87 11.86
C LYS A 504 -36.68 9.81 10.85
N TYR A 505 -37.18 9.78 9.62
CA TYR A 505 -36.82 10.72 8.59
C TYR A 505 -37.22 12.15 8.92
N GLU A 506 -38.49 12.36 9.25
CA GLU A 506 -39.00 13.68 9.57
C GLU A 506 -38.26 14.30 10.76
N GLU A 507 -38.02 13.52 11.81
CA GLU A 507 -37.26 13.94 12.99
C GLU A 507 -35.85 14.42 12.59
N SER A 508 -35.17 13.68 11.72
CA SER A 508 -33.81 14.03 11.26
C SER A 508 -33.80 15.26 10.36
N TYR A 509 -34.77 15.41 9.46
CA TYR A 509 -34.93 16.61 8.63
C TYR A 509 -35.18 17.86 9.48
N LYS A 510 -36.12 17.79 10.43
CA LYS A 510 -36.46 18.92 11.32
C LYS A 510 -35.25 19.36 12.13
N GLU A 511 -34.50 18.42 12.68
CA GLU A 511 -33.32 18.73 13.50
C GLU A 511 -32.17 19.35 12.68
N VAL A 512 -31.88 18.80 11.50
CA VAL A 512 -30.85 19.39 10.62
C VAL A 512 -31.25 20.80 10.20
N ILE A 513 -32.51 21.02 9.81
CA ILE A 513 -32.98 22.37 9.42
C ILE A 513 -32.85 23.35 10.59
N ASN A 514 -33.21 22.94 11.81
CA ASN A 514 -33.14 23.78 12.99
C ASN A 514 -31.71 24.10 13.44
N THR A 515 -30.75 23.24 13.11
CA THR A 515 -29.34 23.38 13.50
C THR A 515 -28.44 23.90 12.36
N HIS A 516 -28.98 24.06 11.15
CA HIS A 516 -28.21 24.46 9.98
C HIS A 516 -27.96 25.98 9.97
N ASN A 517 -26.69 26.37 9.88
CA ASN A 517 -26.30 27.76 9.71
C ASN A 517 -26.36 28.14 8.23
N PHE A 518 -27.45 28.81 7.84
CA PHE A 518 -27.61 29.33 6.49
C PHE A 518 -26.58 30.43 6.22
N THR A 519 -25.77 30.24 5.17
CA THR A 519 -24.80 31.22 4.68
C THR A 519 -25.13 31.59 3.24
N MET A 520 -24.62 32.73 2.76
CA MET A 520 -24.90 33.20 1.40
C MET A 520 -24.21 32.28 0.37
N GLN A 521 -24.93 31.27 -0.10
CA GLN A 521 -24.52 30.30 -1.11
C GLN A 521 -25.67 30.07 -2.10
N LYS A 522 -25.43 29.31 -3.19
CA LYS A 522 -26.53 28.91 -4.08
C LYS A 522 -27.53 28.04 -3.31
N ILE A 523 -28.80 28.16 -3.68
CA ILE A 523 -29.88 27.39 -3.05
C ILE A 523 -29.63 25.89 -3.23
N ASP A 524 -29.18 25.47 -4.41
CA ASP A 524 -28.87 24.06 -4.70
C ASP A 524 -27.74 23.51 -3.83
N ASP A 525 -26.69 24.30 -3.59
CA ASP A 525 -25.56 23.91 -2.72
C ASP A 525 -26.02 23.76 -1.26
N THR A 526 -26.90 24.65 -0.81
CA THR A 526 -27.51 24.61 0.53
C THR A 526 -28.39 23.35 0.68
N LEU A 527 -29.20 23.04 -0.33
CA LEU A 527 -30.05 21.85 -0.34
C LEU A 527 -29.21 20.56 -0.32
N ALA A 528 -28.12 20.51 -1.09
CA ALA A 528 -27.20 19.37 -1.11
C ALA A 528 -26.50 19.17 0.25
N ASP A 529 -26.08 20.24 0.93
CA ASP A 529 -25.48 20.14 2.27
C ASP A 529 -26.50 19.64 3.31
N ILE A 530 -27.73 20.16 3.28
CA ILE A 530 -28.81 19.69 4.17
C ILE A 530 -29.06 18.20 3.95
N GLN A 531 -29.21 17.75 2.70
CA GLN A 531 -29.41 16.33 2.38
C GLN A 531 -28.28 15.45 2.91
N LYS A 532 -27.03 15.88 2.70
CA LYS A 532 -25.83 15.18 3.20
C LYS A 532 -25.83 15.06 4.73
N ARG A 533 -26.19 16.14 5.43
CA ARG A 533 -26.28 16.15 6.91
C ARG A 533 -27.40 15.27 7.43
N VAL A 534 -28.56 15.27 6.77
CA VAL A 534 -29.70 14.41 7.15
C VAL A 534 -29.32 12.94 7.02
N LYS A 535 -28.71 12.53 5.90
CA LYS A 535 -28.21 11.15 5.72
C LYS A 535 -27.18 10.76 6.79
N GLY A 536 -26.28 11.68 7.15
CA GLY A 536 -25.32 11.51 8.26
C GLY A 536 -26.00 11.29 9.60
N MET A 537 -26.86 12.23 10.01
CA MET A 537 -27.57 12.18 11.28
C MET A 537 -28.45 10.93 11.40
N LEU A 538 -29.14 10.56 10.32
CA LEU A 538 -30.00 9.37 10.31
C LEU A 538 -29.17 8.09 10.49
N ALA A 539 -28.01 8.00 9.83
CA ALA A 539 -27.08 6.88 10.02
C ALA A 539 -26.58 6.80 11.47
N ASP A 540 -26.19 7.92 12.08
CA ASP A 540 -25.71 7.96 13.47
C ASP A 540 -26.81 7.56 14.46
N LYS A 541 -28.01 8.15 14.33
CA LYS A 541 -29.17 7.85 15.19
C LYS A 541 -29.64 6.41 15.05
N SER A 542 -29.50 5.80 13.87
CA SER A 542 -29.93 4.43 13.64
C SER A 542 -29.23 3.39 14.53
N ASN A 543 -28.10 3.73 15.15
CA ASN A 543 -27.48 2.89 16.18
C ASN A 543 -28.37 2.66 17.42
N SER A 544 -29.30 3.57 17.70
CA SER A 544 -30.18 3.56 18.87
C SER A 544 -31.60 3.08 18.57
N PHE A 545 -31.88 2.72 17.32
CA PHE A 545 -33.20 2.28 16.89
C PHE A 545 -33.52 0.87 17.39
N SER A 546 -34.80 0.55 17.40
CA SER A 546 -35.32 -0.74 17.84
C SER A 546 -35.47 -1.71 16.65
N LYS A 547 -35.63 -3.02 16.93
CA LYS A 547 -35.88 -4.02 15.88
C LYS A 547 -37.12 -3.67 15.03
N SER A 548 -38.15 -3.05 15.60
CA SER A 548 -39.35 -2.61 14.88
C SER A 548 -39.10 -1.48 13.87
N ASP A 549 -38.03 -0.70 14.04
CA ASP A 549 -37.65 0.33 13.07
C ASP A 549 -36.93 -0.26 11.83
N PHE A 550 -36.50 -1.52 11.88
CA PHE A 550 -35.75 -2.18 10.81
C PHE A 550 -36.55 -3.28 10.09
N VAL A 551 -37.88 -3.29 10.21
CA VAL A 551 -38.74 -4.36 9.66
C VAL A 551 -38.52 -4.59 8.17
N GLU A 552 -38.32 -3.53 7.38
CA GLU A 552 -38.12 -3.64 5.93
C GLU A 552 -36.74 -4.22 5.56
N PHE A 553 -35.73 -4.11 6.46
CA PHE A 553 -34.42 -4.74 6.26
C PHE A 553 -34.48 -6.26 6.37
N LYS A 554 -35.51 -6.83 7.01
CA LYS A 554 -35.70 -8.29 7.05
C LYS A 554 -35.74 -8.88 5.63
N LYS A 555 -36.46 -8.23 4.71
CA LYS A 555 -36.56 -8.65 3.31
C LYS A 555 -35.19 -8.71 2.63
N LEU A 556 -34.29 -7.80 2.98
CA LEU A 556 -32.92 -7.78 2.47
C LEU A 556 -32.13 -8.99 3.00
N PHE A 557 -32.22 -9.26 4.31
CA PHE A 557 -31.53 -10.39 4.93
C PHE A 557 -32.07 -11.74 4.46
N ASP A 558 -33.38 -11.87 4.21
CA ASP A 558 -33.98 -13.06 3.60
C ASP A 558 -33.32 -13.37 2.24
N ILE A 559 -33.19 -12.36 1.37
CA ILE A 559 -32.54 -12.49 0.05
C ILE A 559 -31.05 -12.83 0.19
N VAL A 560 -30.34 -12.15 1.09
CA VAL A 560 -28.91 -12.38 1.31
C VAL A 560 -28.65 -13.79 1.84
N ASN A 561 -29.48 -14.28 2.76
CA ASN A 561 -29.41 -15.64 3.29
C ASN A 561 -29.68 -16.68 2.19
N GLU A 562 -30.72 -16.46 1.39
CA GLU A 562 -31.01 -17.34 0.25
C GLU A 562 -29.82 -17.43 -0.71
N ILE A 563 -29.16 -16.31 -1.02
CA ILE A 563 -27.98 -16.29 -1.89
C ILE A 563 -26.79 -17.02 -1.24
N ALA A 564 -26.63 -16.90 0.08
CA ALA A 564 -25.58 -17.61 0.82
C ALA A 564 -25.75 -19.14 0.71
N ASP A 565 -26.99 -19.63 0.77
CA ASP A 565 -27.33 -21.05 0.82
C ASP A 565 -27.32 -21.79 -0.53
N LEU A 566 -27.12 -21.10 -1.65
CA LEU A 566 -27.21 -21.66 -3.00
C LEU A 566 -26.27 -22.85 -3.32
N ASN A 567 -25.28 -23.11 -2.48
CA ASN A 567 -24.35 -24.23 -2.63
C ASN A 567 -24.57 -25.37 -1.61
N ASN A 568 -25.50 -25.24 -0.66
CA ASN A 568 -25.71 -26.21 0.44
C ASN A 568 -26.67 -27.36 0.12
N SER A 569 -27.30 -27.38 -1.06
CA SER A 569 -28.13 -28.51 -1.51
C SER A 569 -27.29 -29.57 -2.22
N THR A 570 -27.08 -30.71 -1.56
CA THR A 570 -26.37 -31.92 -2.05
C THR A 570 -27.05 -32.56 -3.27
N PRO A 571 -26.32 -33.37 -4.08
CA PRO A 571 -26.78 -33.87 -5.37
C PRO A 571 -27.75 -35.04 -5.20
N ILE A 572 -29.00 -34.87 -5.62
CA ILE A 572 -29.95 -35.97 -5.79
C ILE A 572 -29.72 -36.57 -7.17
N GLY A 573 -29.18 -37.79 -7.18
CA GLY A 573 -29.06 -38.60 -8.39
C GLY A 573 -30.42 -38.94 -8.97
N VAL A 574 -30.55 -38.81 -10.29
CA VAL A 574 -31.44 -39.62 -11.12
C VAL A 574 -30.70 -39.90 -12.42
N HIS A 575 -30.37 -41.18 -12.62
CA HIS A 575 -30.00 -41.77 -13.91
C HIS A 575 -31.10 -41.54 -14.93
N ILE A 576 -30.77 -41.01 -16.10
CA ILE A 576 -31.34 -41.49 -17.37
C ILE A 576 -30.20 -41.60 -18.38
N ASP A 577 -29.79 -42.84 -18.64
CA ASP A 577 -28.96 -43.25 -19.76
C ASP A 577 -29.70 -43.07 -21.09
N VAL A 578 -29.04 -42.42 -22.07
CA VAL A 578 -29.10 -42.87 -23.47
C VAL A 578 -27.71 -42.79 -24.07
N VAL A 579 -27.10 -43.96 -24.19
CA VAL A 579 -25.87 -44.27 -24.92
C VAL A 579 -26.08 -44.09 -26.42
N LYS A 580 -25.11 -43.51 -27.15
CA LYS A 580 -24.62 -44.07 -28.42
C LYS A 580 -23.27 -43.50 -28.90
N SER A 581 -22.30 -44.44 -28.94
CA SER A 581 -21.17 -44.64 -29.88
C SER A 581 -19.97 -43.67 -29.96
N LEU A 582 -18.84 -44.12 -29.35
CA LEU A 582 -17.51 -44.49 -29.95
C LEU A 582 -17.02 -43.65 -31.16
N GLU A 583 -15.80 -43.09 -31.23
CA GLU A 583 -14.45 -43.66 -31.02
C GLU A 583 -13.36 -42.57 -30.79
N PRO A 584 -12.13 -42.94 -30.35
CA PRO A 584 -11.06 -42.03 -29.93
C PRO A 584 -10.08 -41.68 -31.06
N GLN A 585 -9.68 -40.41 -31.20
CA GLN A 585 -8.48 -40.03 -31.96
C GLN A 585 -7.63 -38.96 -31.26
N SER A 586 -6.44 -39.41 -30.87
CA SER A 586 -5.12 -38.75 -30.93
C SER A 586 -4.95 -37.26 -30.58
N ASN A 587 -4.09 -37.03 -29.59
CA ASN A 587 -3.29 -35.83 -29.38
C ASN A 587 -2.79 -35.18 -30.68
N SER A 588 -3.11 -33.90 -30.89
CA SER A 588 -2.13 -32.94 -31.41
C SER A 588 -2.48 -31.51 -30.96
N ASN A 589 -1.44 -30.78 -30.57
CA ASN A 589 -1.44 -29.38 -30.14
C ASN A 589 -2.19 -28.47 -31.13
N ILE A 590 -3.11 -27.62 -30.64
CA ILE A 590 -3.52 -26.41 -31.36
C ILE A 590 -3.72 -25.26 -30.36
N GLN A 591 -2.98 -24.17 -30.60
CA GLN A 591 -3.09 -22.86 -29.96
C GLN A 591 -4.51 -22.29 -30.13
N ASN A 592 -5.15 -21.85 -29.06
CA ASN A 592 -6.39 -21.06 -29.15
C ASN A 592 -6.05 -19.61 -29.51
N SER A 593 -6.01 -19.30 -30.81
CA SER A 593 -6.15 -17.94 -31.33
C SER A 593 -7.62 -17.50 -31.29
N LEU A 594 -7.88 -16.21 -31.05
CA LEU A 594 -9.21 -15.61 -31.11
C LEU A 594 -9.77 -15.71 -32.54
N ILE A 595 -10.69 -16.63 -32.80
CA ILE A 595 -11.32 -16.78 -34.12
C ILE A 595 -12.50 -15.80 -34.22
N ILE A 596 -12.30 -14.67 -34.92
CA ILE A 596 -13.37 -13.72 -35.26
C ILE A 596 -14.06 -14.21 -36.54
N PRO A 597 -15.40 -14.24 -36.63
CA PRO A 597 -16.11 -14.63 -37.86
C PRO A 597 -15.74 -13.72 -39.03
N ALA A 598 -15.42 -14.29 -40.21
CA ALA A 598 -14.91 -13.54 -41.37
C ALA A 598 -15.80 -12.34 -41.79
N ASN A 599 -17.12 -12.43 -41.62
CA ASN A 599 -18.06 -11.36 -41.96
C ASN A 599 -17.92 -10.11 -41.05
N ASN A 600 -17.32 -10.27 -39.87
CA ASN A 600 -17.12 -9.22 -38.88
C ASN A 600 -15.69 -8.64 -38.90
N GLN A 601 -14.84 -9.09 -39.82
CA GLN A 601 -13.50 -8.56 -39.99
C GLN A 601 -13.50 -7.47 -41.07
N LEU A 602 -12.75 -6.39 -40.84
CA LEU A 602 -12.43 -5.39 -41.86
C LEU A 602 -10.91 -5.21 -41.88
N ASN A 603 -10.29 -5.42 -43.04
CA ASN A 603 -8.85 -5.21 -43.19
C ASN A 603 -8.55 -3.71 -43.20
N ILE A 604 -7.64 -3.30 -42.32
CA ILE A 604 -7.20 -1.91 -42.19
C ILE A 604 -5.68 -1.83 -42.27
N PHE A 605 -5.17 -0.66 -42.61
CA PHE A 605 -3.73 -0.43 -42.66
C PHE A 605 -3.33 1.00 -42.30
N ALA A 606 -2.06 1.19 -41.92
CA ALA A 606 -1.47 2.49 -41.62
C ALA A 606 -0.14 2.70 -42.37
N ASP A 607 0.04 3.90 -42.95
CA ASP A 607 1.18 4.24 -43.81
C ASP A 607 2.41 4.79 -43.05
N TYR A 608 2.51 4.58 -41.73
CA TYR A 608 3.68 4.96 -40.92
C TYR A 608 3.78 4.14 -39.63
N GLY A 609 4.99 3.84 -39.16
CA GLY A 609 5.22 3.08 -37.93
C GLY A 609 5.41 3.93 -36.67
N PRO A 610 4.91 3.51 -35.49
CA PRO A 610 5.21 4.16 -34.22
C PRO A 610 6.71 4.10 -33.87
N ARG A 611 7.21 5.06 -33.06
CA ARG A 611 8.64 5.21 -32.69
C ARG A 611 9.24 3.85 -32.30
N GLY A 612 10.23 3.40 -33.07
CA GLY A 612 10.97 2.16 -32.84
C GLY A 612 10.83 1.09 -33.92
N HIS A 613 9.94 1.25 -34.91
CA HIS A 613 9.74 0.27 -35.99
C HIS A 613 9.95 0.85 -37.40
N PRO A 614 10.38 0.03 -38.40
CA PRO A 614 10.64 0.48 -39.76
C PRO A 614 9.39 1.05 -40.46
N ARG A 615 9.60 2.05 -41.34
CA ARG A 615 8.55 2.78 -42.08
C ARG A 615 7.95 1.98 -43.25
N ASN A 616 7.42 0.80 -42.98
CA ASN A 616 6.67 0.04 -43.98
C ASN A 616 5.27 -0.27 -43.43
N ARG A 617 4.26 -0.06 -44.27
CA ARG A 617 2.83 -0.28 -44.08
C ARG A 617 2.48 -1.35 -43.02
N TYR A 618 1.60 -1.00 -42.09
CA TYR A 618 1.11 -1.90 -41.03
C TYR A 618 -0.28 -2.37 -41.39
N ASP A 619 -0.46 -3.66 -41.69
CA ASP A 619 -1.77 -4.26 -41.92
C ASP A 619 -2.32 -4.86 -40.61
N ALA A 620 -3.61 -4.65 -40.35
CA ALA A 620 -4.32 -5.14 -39.17
C ALA A 620 -5.78 -5.48 -39.50
N ILE A 621 -6.45 -6.16 -38.57
CA ILE A 621 -7.86 -6.53 -38.69
C ILE A 621 -8.68 -5.71 -37.70
N PHE A 622 -9.70 -5.03 -38.17
CA PHE A 622 -10.70 -4.38 -37.34
C PHE A 622 -11.87 -5.33 -37.08
N ASP A 623 -12.16 -5.61 -35.81
CA ASP A 623 -13.33 -6.37 -35.39
C ASP A 623 -14.55 -5.43 -35.30
N LYS A 624 -15.52 -5.64 -36.17
CA LYS A 624 -16.75 -4.83 -36.21
C LYS A 624 -17.63 -5.01 -34.96
N THR A 625 -17.47 -6.10 -34.19
CA THR A 625 -18.34 -6.41 -33.04
C THR A 625 -18.01 -5.58 -31.81
N ASP A 626 -16.73 -5.55 -31.41
CA ASP A 626 -16.27 -4.82 -30.23
C ASP A 626 -15.46 -3.55 -30.60
N LYS A 627 -15.26 -3.32 -31.89
CA LYS A 627 -14.52 -2.19 -32.46
C LYS A 627 -13.05 -2.18 -32.04
N SER A 628 -12.46 -3.35 -31.78
CA SER A 628 -11.03 -3.50 -31.51
C SER A 628 -10.21 -3.70 -32.78
N VAL A 629 -8.92 -3.36 -32.73
CA VAL A 629 -7.96 -3.64 -33.81
C VAL A 629 -7.07 -4.79 -33.36
N LEU A 630 -6.93 -5.80 -34.20
CA LEU A 630 -6.02 -6.92 -34.01
C LEU A 630 -4.85 -6.83 -34.96
N TYR A 631 -3.65 -6.85 -34.41
CA TYR A 631 -2.40 -6.91 -35.16
C TYR A 631 -1.70 -8.23 -34.81
N ASN A 632 -1.31 -9.02 -35.82
CA ASN A 632 -0.76 -10.37 -35.63
C ASN A 632 -1.61 -11.29 -34.72
N GLY A 633 -2.94 -11.13 -34.73
CA GLY A 633 -3.87 -11.96 -33.95
C GLY A 633 -4.08 -11.54 -32.49
N GLU A 634 -3.42 -10.46 -32.03
CA GLU A 634 -3.59 -9.92 -30.68
C GLU A 634 -4.23 -8.52 -30.70
N LYS A 635 -4.99 -8.18 -29.65
CA LYS A 635 -5.63 -6.86 -29.51
C LYS A 635 -4.58 -5.77 -29.31
N TYR A 636 -4.49 -4.84 -30.25
CA TYR A 636 -3.50 -3.78 -30.26
C TYR A 636 -3.89 -2.65 -29.29
N SER A 637 -3.11 -2.46 -28.22
CA SER A 637 -3.46 -1.62 -27.06
C SER A 637 -3.54 -0.12 -27.34
N SER A 638 -2.71 0.41 -28.24
CA SER A 638 -2.72 1.83 -28.61
C SER A 638 -3.90 2.20 -29.53
N ALA A 639 -4.48 1.22 -30.23
CA ALA A 639 -5.69 1.43 -31.01
C ALA A 639 -6.92 1.66 -30.12
N ASN A 640 -7.01 1.07 -28.93
CA ASN A 640 -8.13 1.34 -28.01
C ASN A 640 -8.15 2.80 -27.52
N GLN A 641 -6.99 3.38 -27.22
CA GLN A 641 -6.90 4.81 -26.90
C GLN A 641 -7.20 5.67 -28.14
N ALA A 642 -6.63 5.35 -29.30
CA ALA A 642 -6.92 6.06 -30.55
C ALA A 642 -8.41 5.98 -30.95
N MET A 643 -9.08 4.86 -30.69
CA MET A 643 -10.51 4.65 -30.96
C MET A 643 -11.41 5.43 -30.00
N VAL A 644 -10.99 5.63 -28.76
CA VAL A 644 -11.66 6.56 -27.83
C VAL A 644 -11.57 8.00 -28.35
N PHE A 645 -10.44 8.39 -28.94
CA PHE A 645 -10.28 9.70 -29.60
C PHE A 645 -11.09 9.83 -30.89
N ILE A 646 -11.13 8.81 -31.74
CA ILE A 646 -11.94 8.78 -32.98
C ILE A 646 -13.44 8.86 -32.66
N ARG A 647 -13.92 8.19 -31.60
CA ARG A 647 -15.31 8.32 -31.11
C ARG A 647 -15.62 9.73 -30.58
N LYS A 648 -14.65 10.41 -29.98
CA LYS A 648 -14.80 11.81 -29.53
C LYS A 648 -14.85 12.79 -30.72
N GLU A 649 -14.04 12.60 -31.76
CA GLU A 649 -14.06 13.47 -32.95
C GLU A 649 -15.31 13.26 -33.82
N ALA A 650 -15.81 12.03 -33.96
CA ALA A 650 -17.04 11.73 -34.70
C ALA A 650 -18.29 12.41 -34.10
N ASN A 651 -18.28 12.69 -32.80
CA ASN A 651 -19.38 13.37 -32.12
C ASN A 651 -19.27 14.90 -32.06
N ASN A 652 -18.07 15.50 -32.20
CA ASN A 652 -17.88 16.93 -31.87
C ASN A 652 -17.03 17.76 -32.86
N GLY A 653 -16.54 17.21 -33.98
CA GLY A 653 -16.03 18.02 -35.10
C GLY A 653 -14.87 19.01 -34.81
N ALA A 654 -14.08 18.81 -33.75
CA ALA A 654 -12.96 19.70 -33.39
C ALA A 654 -11.63 18.95 -33.27
N SER A 655 -10.58 19.51 -33.88
CA SER A 655 -9.21 18.98 -33.88
C SER A 655 -8.38 19.51 -32.71
N ILE A 656 -7.48 18.68 -32.16
CA ILE A 656 -6.46 19.09 -31.18
C ILE A 656 -5.09 18.56 -31.63
N GLY A 657 -4.09 19.43 -31.71
CA GLY A 657 -2.67 19.04 -31.80
C GLY A 657 -2.12 18.75 -33.20
N GLY A 658 -2.72 19.28 -34.26
CA GLY A 658 -2.09 19.30 -35.60
C GLY A 658 -1.97 17.96 -36.34
N VAL A 659 -2.42 16.85 -35.76
CA VAL A 659 -2.58 15.56 -36.45
C VAL A 659 -3.95 14.99 -36.10
N GLN A 660 -4.85 14.92 -37.08
CA GLN A 660 -6.17 14.32 -36.93
C GLN A 660 -6.05 12.81 -36.66
N ALA A 661 -6.57 12.34 -35.53
CA ALA A 661 -6.60 10.91 -35.17
C ALA A 661 -7.44 10.08 -36.15
N GLY A 662 -8.36 10.70 -36.88
CA GLY A 662 -9.11 10.08 -37.98
C GLY A 662 -8.26 9.63 -39.17
N VAL A 663 -6.99 10.04 -39.29
CA VAL A 663 -6.14 9.76 -40.47
C VAL A 663 -5.21 8.55 -40.27
N PHE A 664 -5.25 7.91 -39.10
CA PHE A 664 -4.26 6.90 -38.69
C PHE A 664 -4.47 5.51 -39.32
N TRP A 665 -5.71 5.00 -39.31
CA TRP A 665 -6.06 3.72 -39.90
C TRP A 665 -6.96 3.92 -41.12
N LYS A 666 -6.63 3.26 -42.22
CA LYS A 666 -7.38 3.31 -43.48
C LYS A 666 -7.91 1.93 -43.84
N TYR A 667 -9.04 1.86 -44.52
CA TYR A 667 -9.52 0.67 -45.20
C TYR A 667 -9.62 0.93 -46.70
N LEU A 668 -9.66 -0.11 -47.53
CA LEU A 668 -9.94 0.03 -48.96
C LEU A 668 -11.45 -0.07 -49.17
N ASN A 669 -12.06 0.91 -49.85
CA ASN A 669 -13.46 0.81 -50.26
C ASN A 669 -13.62 -0.14 -51.46
N GLU A 670 -14.86 -0.35 -51.91
CA GLU A 670 -15.18 -1.30 -52.99
C GLU A 670 -14.46 -0.99 -54.33
N ASP A 671 -14.07 0.27 -54.55
CA ASP A 671 -13.31 0.72 -55.74
C ASP A 671 -11.78 0.59 -55.55
N GLY A 672 -11.31 0.08 -54.42
CA GLY A 672 -9.88 -0.06 -54.10
C GLY A 672 -9.19 1.24 -53.69
N ALA A 673 -9.93 2.31 -53.41
CA ALA A 673 -9.39 3.58 -52.94
C ALA A 673 -9.28 3.60 -51.39
N PRO A 674 -8.18 4.11 -50.83
CA PRO A 674 -7.99 4.17 -49.38
C PRO A 674 -8.85 5.25 -48.73
N ARG A 675 -9.66 4.85 -47.75
CA ARG A 675 -10.54 5.73 -46.96
C ARG A 675 -10.19 5.65 -45.47
N PRO A 676 -10.31 6.77 -44.72
CA PRO A 676 -10.19 6.76 -43.26
C PRO A 676 -11.14 5.75 -42.60
N LEU A 677 -10.69 5.01 -41.60
CA LEU A 677 -11.53 4.09 -40.83
C LEU A 677 -12.67 4.82 -40.10
N SER A 678 -12.48 6.11 -39.77
CA SER A 678 -13.53 6.95 -39.20
C SER A 678 -14.74 7.12 -40.12
N ASP A 679 -14.57 7.05 -41.44
CA ASP A 679 -15.68 7.13 -42.40
C ASP A 679 -16.51 5.84 -42.43
N PHE A 680 -15.95 4.70 -42.03
CA PHE A 680 -16.69 3.44 -41.85
C PHE A 680 -17.48 3.41 -40.52
N LEU A 681 -17.09 4.25 -39.54
CA LEU A 681 -17.67 4.27 -38.20
C LEU A 681 -18.77 5.33 -38.01
N LYS A 682 -18.90 6.27 -38.95
CA LYS A 682 -20.05 7.17 -39.10
C LYS A 682 -21.17 6.43 -39.81
#